data_AF-A0A3A8QQG6-F1
#
_entry.id   AF-A0A3A8QQG6-F1
#
_cell.length_a   1.000
_cell.length_b   1.000
_cell.length_c   1.000
_cell.angle_alpha   90.00
_cell.angle_beta   90.00
_cell.angle_gamma   90.00
#
_symmetry.space_group_name_H-M   'P 1'
#
loop_
_entity.id
_entity.type
_entity.pdbx_description
1 polymer ?
#
loop_
_entity_poly.entity_id
_entity_poly.type
_entity_poly.pdbx_seq_one_letter_code
_entity_poly.pdbx_strand_id
1 'polypeptide(L)'
;MLKGQRPLYTEAVIRGLMSGACLDDASRGGLRDGEEGSWVELPTVAPSAPLRVWDAPQNACPMRLFLLAVLTGVLTGCSKGDDLKSAALKVQVHYEGFRPGCVTLTVTDQAEVSRTVTTNVNVSAGPPPGTLSVAVFRQAGWSNEVKLQARAQERSCEGNQVASAETTASLAKDGITAVELSLSAVDGDGDGFVSSAGGTDCNDRDETVGGPIPWYTDSDGDGYGNRQLPAKEPACDAPSYNSARRTGDCNDQDPSVHPDQAEFRCDGKDDNCDDVADEVFVLNAPCDAAFQCPGVTACDTPTGEVTCKGTREPTAYYLDEDGDGEGTTGTDGGVTCGDKPAGTATMPTDCDESSVYVAAGKTEVCDRLDNNCDGRVDEGAVPCNLKWEGSDGGTNQPRWNAVAVGQNVAWIAGPASSDNVVQLNTDRTTTRYTCAGNWKAAWVSDTGELFLADAAGKLARKTAAPGNCTSTSVPGLGVELLGIVGFNSTSSNPLTLYTVSSSGLVFKWTPPDAPVQFATTSINLRAVTGTAANAPIIAVGAKDYLLPKPQPQVLSINPADGKWEPETLPSSVKDIYLTGVSAVNANYVYVVGDNGVVLERNHGAWKQLPTVPSKPNLTDVLAFGKNAVYVTTETGAVQFFNGVDWTAVYTNTPVLRAIDGNMPTRLGAVGDDGVAQFFYRP
;
A
#
# COMPACT_ATOMS: atom_id res chain seq x y z
N MET A 1 5.18 7.52 -49.33
CA MET A 1 6.60 7.13 -49.41
C MET A 1 6.93 6.23 -48.22
N LEU A 2 7.90 5.35 -48.41
CA LEU A 2 8.15 4.09 -47.71
C LEU A 2 8.64 4.21 -46.24
N LYS A 3 8.32 3.14 -45.47
CA LYS A 3 9.10 2.45 -44.42
C LYS A 3 9.58 3.29 -43.22
N GLY A 4 9.39 2.92 -41.95
CA GLY A 4 9.23 1.61 -41.31
C GLY A 4 10.45 1.35 -40.41
N GLN A 5 10.28 1.05 -39.12
CA GLN A 5 11.20 0.20 -38.34
C GLN A 5 10.65 -0.18 -36.96
N ARG A 6 10.95 -1.42 -36.59
CA ARG A 6 10.66 -2.18 -35.36
C ARG A 6 11.70 -1.89 -34.25
N PRO A 7 11.47 -2.36 -33.00
CA PRO A 7 12.17 -1.89 -31.80
C PRO A 7 13.47 -2.65 -31.49
N LEU A 8 14.32 -2.06 -30.65
CA LEU A 8 15.53 -2.65 -30.08
C LEU A 8 15.31 -3.01 -28.60
N TYR A 9 15.64 -4.27 -28.29
CA TYR A 9 15.88 -4.84 -26.96
C TYR A 9 17.31 -4.52 -26.49
N THR A 10 17.49 -4.39 -25.16
CA THR A 10 18.65 -4.70 -24.26
C THR A 10 18.64 -3.69 -23.08
N GLU A 11 18.98 -3.98 -21.83
CA GLU A 11 19.73 -5.07 -21.21
C GLU A 11 19.45 -5.07 -19.69
N ALA A 12 19.42 -6.25 -19.08
CA ALA A 12 19.35 -6.46 -17.65
C ALA A 12 20.73 -6.25 -17.00
N VAL A 13 20.76 -5.58 -15.85
CA VAL A 13 21.92 -5.58 -14.94
C VAL A 13 21.51 -6.28 -13.65
N ILE A 14 21.97 -7.53 -13.52
CA ILE A 14 21.92 -8.33 -12.30
C ILE A 14 23.17 -7.97 -11.48
N ARG A 15 22.98 -7.47 -10.25
CA ARG A 15 23.99 -7.52 -9.19
C ARG A 15 23.50 -8.45 -8.10
N GLY A 16 24.18 -9.58 -7.95
CA GLY A 16 23.99 -10.49 -6.84
C GLY A 16 24.65 -9.98 -5.55
N LEU A 17 24.11 -10.43 -4.42
CA LEU A 17 24.83 -10.57 -3.17
C LEU A 17 24.40 -11.91 -2.55
N MET A 18 25.37 -12.81 -2.46
CA MET A 18 25.31 -14.05 -1.68
C MET A 18 25.65 -13.76 -0.22
N SER A 19 24.87 -14.36 0.69
CA SER A 19 25.30 -14.97 1.97
C SER A 19 24.04 -15.60 2.57
N GLY A 20 23.87 -16.89 2.82
CA GLY A 20 24.83 -17.91 3.23
C GLY A 20 24.69 -18.14 4.74
N ALA A 21 23.87 -19.11 5.15
CA ALA A 21 24.11 -19.99 6.30
C ALA A 21 22.91 -20.95 6.55
N CYS A 22 23.18 -22.25 6.44
CA CYS A 22 22.41 -23.36 7.01
C CYS A 22 22.77 -23.57 8.49
N LEU A 23 21.86 -24.22 9.25
CA LEU A 23 22.04 -25.20 10.37
C LEU A 23 20.71 -25.25 11.14
N ASP A 24 19.92 -26.32 11.03
CA ASP A 24 19.95 -27.59 11.79
C ASP A 24 19.33 -27.53 13.20
N ASP A 25 18.16 -28.18 13.30
CA ASP A 25 17.81 -29.32 14.15
C ASP A 25 17.66 -29.22 15.69
N ALA A 26 16.60 -29.91 16.14
CA ALA A 26 16.42 -30.69 17.36
C ALA A 26 16.20 -30.04 18.76
N SER A 27 14.93 -30.07 19.17
CA SER A 27 14.39 -30.89 20.30
C SER A 27 14.59 -30.48 21.78
N ARG A 28 13.56 -30.86 22.57
CA ARG A 28 13.40 -30.92 24.05
C ARG A 28 13.03 -29.59 24.73
N GLY A 29 12.06 -29.49 25.64
CA GLY A 29 11.20 -30.44 26.35
C GLY A 29 10.73 -29.80 27.68
N GLY A 30 9.57 -30.22 28.21
CA GLY A 30 9.12 -29.98 29.60
C GLY A 30 8.06 -28.88 29.75
N LEU A 31 6.77 -29.19 29.95
CA LEU A 31 6.08 -29.56 31.21
C LEU A 31 5.85 -28.37 32.19
N ARG A 32 4.61 -27.88 32.30
CA ARG A 32 3.71 -27.99 33.49
C ARG A 32 2.50 -27.02 33.46
N ASP A 33 1.31 -27.65 33.53
CA ASP A 33 0.13 -27.44 34.39
C ASP A 33 -0.58 -26.08 34.61
N GLY A 34 -1.93 -26.15 34.50
CA GLY A 34 -2.97 -25.28 35.10
C GLY A 34 -4.09 -24.92 34.10
N GLU A 35 -5.17 -25.72 33.91
CA GLU A 35 -6.52 -25.62 34.56
C GLU A 35 -7.08 -24.17 34.60
N GLU A 36 -8.29 -23.78 34.17
CA GLU A 36 -9.64 -24.35 33.94
C GLU A 36 -10.25 -23.62 32.70
N GLY A 37 -11.13 -24.13 31.84
CA GLY A 37 -12.49 -24.64 32.07
C GLY A 37 -13.57 -23.60 31.64
N SER A 38 -14.13 -23.71 30.43
CA SER A 38 -15.48 -23.20 30.10
C SER A 38 -15.99 -23.75 28.76
N TRP A 39 -17.13 -24.43 28.80
CA TRP A 39 -17.87 -25.02 27.67
C TRP A 39 -19.11 -24.19 27.35
N VAL A 40 -19.40 -23.98 26.07
CA VAL A 40 -20.75 -23.74 25.54
C VAL A 40 -20.88 -24.46 24.19
N GLU A 41 -21.85 -25.38 24.10
CA GLU A 41 -22.23 -26.13 22.89
C GLU A 41 -23.46 -25.52 22.18
N LEU A 42 -23.61 -25.91 20.90
CA LEU A 42 -24.81 -26.36 20.15
C LEU A 42 -24.79 -25.79 18.71
N PRO A 43 -25.44 -26.39 17.68
CA PRO A 43 -26.53 -27.41 17.71
C PRO A 43 -26.44 -28.53 16.65
N THR A 44 -27.37 -29.50 16.63
CA THR A 44 -27.98 -30.04 15.38
C THR A 44 -29.21 -30.93 15.66
N VAL A 45 -30.12 -30.95 14.67
CA VAL A 45 -31.50 -31.46 14.68
C VAL A 45 -31.59 -32.82 13.95
N ALA A 46 -32.50 -33.69 14.39
CA ALA A 46 -32.82 -35.04 13.85
C ALA A 46 -33.65 -35.01 12.53
N PRO A 47 -33.98 -36.14 11.84
CA PRO A 47 -35.01 -37.07 12.34
C PRO A 47 -34.94 -38.57 11.89
N SER A 48 -35.83 -39.36 12.53
CA SER A 48 -36.57 -40.58 12.07
C SER A 48 -35.94 -41.99 12.03
N ALA A 49 -36.53 -42.86 12.86
CA ALA A 49 -36.37 -44.32 13.00
C ALA A 49 -37.30 -45.10 12.00
N PRO A 50 -37.40 -46.47 11.91
CA PRO A 50 -37.57 -47.39 13.07
C PRO A 50 -37.09 -48.88 12.96
N LEU A 51 -37.05 -49.56 14.14
CA LEU A 51 -37.51 -50.95 14.48
C LEU A 51 -37.11 -52.13 13.56
N ARG A 52 -36.63 -53.32 13.97
CA ARG A 52 -36.85 -54.17 15.17
C ARG A 52 -35.81 -55.31 15.13
N VAL A 53 -35.22 -55.65 16.28
CA VAL A 53 -34.55 -56.93 16.54
C VAL A 53 -35.60 -57.87 17.12
N TRP A 54 -35.72 -59.08 16.57
CA TRP A 54 -36.44 -60.19 17.20
C TRP A 54 -35.46 -61.35 17.43
N ASP A 55 -35.58 -61.92 18.62
CA ASP A 55 -34.82 -63.01 19.19
C ASP A 55 -34.74 -64.25 18.30
N ALA A 56 -33.57 -64.89 18.34
CA ALA A 56 -33.37 -66.25 17.86
C ALA A 56 -34.00 -67.28 18.82
N PRO A 57 -34.64 -68.36 18.32
CA PRO A 57 -34.76 -69.59 19.07
C PRO A 57 -33.59 -70.54 18.73
N GLN A 58 -32.99 -71.07 19.79
CA GLN A 58 -32.07 -72.20 19.78
C GLN A 58 -32.77 -73.49 19.31
N ASN A 59 -31.94 -74.43 18.84
CA ASN A 59 -32.20 -75.87 18.70
C ASN A 59 -32.74 -76.35 17.35
N ALA A 60 -31.85 -76.45 16.37
CA ALA A 60 -31.49 -77.72 15.76
C ALA A 60 -30.20 -77.51 14.97
N CYS A 61 -29.14 -78.28 15.26
CA CYS A 61 -28.06 -78.48 14.29
C CYS A 61 -28.50 -79.63 13.37
N PRO A 62 -28.89 -79.39 12.10
CA PRO A 62 -28.87 -80.45 11.11
C PRO A 62 -27.43 -80.56 10.60
N MET A 63 -26.84 -81.75 10.71
CA MET A 63 -25.60 -82.10 10.01
C MET A 63 -25.79 -81.85 8.51
N ARG A 64 -25.36 -80.67 8.02
CA ARG A 64 -25.09 -80.42 6.61
C ARG A 64 -23.67 -80.88 6.32
N LEU A 65 -23.47 -82.19 6.11
CA LEU A 65 -22.21 -82.70 5.59
C LEU A 65 -22.26 -82.62 4.05
N PHE A 66 -21.91 -81.43 3.53
CA PHE A 66 -21.62 -81.18 2.13
C PHE A 66 -20.10 -81.26 1.92
N LEU A 67 -19.62 -82.09 1.01
CA LEU A 67 -18.24 -82.01 0.52
C LEU A 67 -18.25 -82.08 -1.01
N LEU A 68 -18.59 -80.95 -1.64
CA LEU A 68 -18.14 -80.66 -3.00
C LEU A 68 -16.66 -80.27 -2.89
N ALA A 69 -15.78 -81.26 -2.88
CA ALA A 69 -14.34 -81.03 -2.78
C ALA A 69 -13.72 -80.99 -4.18
N VAL A 70 -12.93 -79.95 -4.46
CA VAL A 70 -12.03 -79.93 -5.62
C VAL A 70 -10.87 -80.87 -5.30
N LEU A 71 -10.81 -82.01 -6.00
CA LEU A 71 -9.83 -83.06 -5.71
C LEU A 71 -8.55 -82.82 -6.49
N THR A 72 -7.45 -82.53 -5.80
CA THR A 72 -6.08 -82.51 -6.37
C THR A 72 -5.27 -83.78 -6.06
N GLY A 73 -5.90 -84.85 -5.56
CA GLY A 73 -5.21 -86.09 -5.23
C GLY A 73 -6.16 -87.26 -4.96
N VAL A 74 -5.61 -88.47 -5.07
CA VAL A 74 -6.31 -89.76 -4.98
C VAL A 74 -7.03 -89.90 -3.62
N LEU A 75 -8.35 -90.10 -3.66
CA LEU A 75 -9.17 -90.42 -2.48
C LEU A 75 -8.82 -91.83 -1.96
N THR A 76 -7.83 -91.94 -1.08
CA THR A 76 -7.61 -93.15 -0.27
C THR A 76 -8.26 -93.01 1.10
N GLY A 77 -9.33 -93.77 1.32
CA GLY A 77 -9.79 -94.20 2.66
C GLY A 77 -10.93 -93.38 3.28
N CYS A 78 -12.19 -93.76 3.03
CA CYS A 78 -13.33 -93.40 3.89
C CYS A 78 -13.78 -94.64 4.69
N SER A 79 -13.88 -94.49 6.01
CA SER A 79 -14.27 -95.57 6.93
C SER A 79 -15.74 -95.98 6.73
N LYS A 80 -15.99 -97.29 6.68
CA LYS A 80 -17.33 -97.90 6.68
C LYS A 80 -18.17 -97.37 7.85
N GLY A 81 -19.36 -96.82 7.56
CA GLY A 81 -20.32 -96.45 8.60
C GLY A 81 -21.55 -95.63 8.18
N ASP A 82 -21.51 -94.84 7.10
CA ASP A 82 -22.65 -94.02 6.66
C ASP A 82 -23.17 -94.46 5.28
N ASP A 83 -24.42 -94.92 5.18
CA ASP A 83 -25.08 -95.27 3.89
C ASP A 83 -25.17 -94.09 2.91
N LEU A 84 -24.99 -92.85 3.38
CA LEU A 84 -24.94 -91.65 2.54
C LEU A 84 -23.57 -91.44 1.87
N LYS A 85 -22.53 -92.17 2.28
CA LYS A 85 -21.18 -92.13 1.69
C LYS A 85 -20.89 -93.34 0.79
N SER A 86 -21.86 -94.25 0.61
CA SER A 86 -21.66 -95.45 -0.20
C SER A 86 -21.69 -95.18 -1.71
N ALA A 87 -22.29 -94.08 -2.16
CA ALA A 87 -22.36 -93.68 -3.57
C ALA A 87 -21.99 -92.20 -3.76
N ALA A 88 -21.15 -91.94 -4.77
CA ALA A 88 -20.71 -90.59 -5.14
C ALA A 88 -20.62 -90.44 -6.67
N LEU A 89 -20.85 -89.23 -7.18
CA LEU A 89 -20.51 -88.86 -8.55
C LEU A 89 -19.14 -88.18 -8.53
N LYS A 90 -18.23 -88.63 -9.39
CA LYS A 90 -17.03 -87.88 -9.73
C LYS A 90 -17.37 -87.08 -10.99
N VAL A 91 -17.73 -85.81 -10.81
CA VAL A 91 -18.07 -84.90 -11.90
C VAL A 91 -16.77 -84.29 -12.41
N GLN A 92 -16.44 -84.57 -13.66
CA GLN A 92 -15.31 -83.99 -14.36
C GLN A 92 -15.87 -82.97 -15.35
N VAL A 93 -15.52 -81.70 -15.13
CA VAL A 93 -15.91 -80.59 -15.99
C VAL A 93 -14.70 -80.21 -16.84
N HIS A 94 -14.71 -80.66 -18.08
CA HIS A 94 -13.73 -80.30 -19.09
C HIS A 94 -14.03 -78.91 -19.65
N TYR A 95 -13.02 -78.06 -19.79
CA TYR A 95 -13.14 -76.78 -20.48
C TYR A 95 -12.07 -76.64 -21.55
N GLU A 96 -12.45 -76.12 -22.72
CA GLU A 96 -11.58 -75.96 -23.89
C GLU A 96 -11.83 -74.60 -24.56
N GLY A 97 -10.79 -74.05 -25.20
CA GLY A 97 -10.84 -72.79 -25.95
C GLY A 97 -10.91 -71.51 -25.11
N PHE A 98 -11.21 -71.63 -23.81
CA PHE A 98 -11.20 -70.55 -22.82
C PHE A 98 -10.91 -71.11 -21.42
N ARG A 99 -10.34 -70.27 -20.55
CA ARG A 99 -10.18 -70.58 -19.13
C ARG A 99 -11.24 -69.82 -18.32
N PRO A 100 -12.28 -70.50 -17.79
CA PRO A 100 -13.26 -69.87 -16.90
C PRO A 100 -12.59 -69.18 -15.72
N GLY A 101 -13.04 -67.98 -15.35
CA GLY A 101 -12.65 -67.40 -14.06
C GLY A 101 -13.28 -68.20 -12.90
N CYS A 102 -14.51 -68.65 -13.11
CA CYS A 102 -15.25 -69.50 -12.20
C CYS A 102 -16.11 -70.52 -12.95
N VAL A 103 -16.31 -71.68 -12.35
CA VAL A 103 -17.35 -72.63 -12.75
C VAL A 103 -18.33 -72.82 -11.61
N THR A 104 -19.59 -72.53 -11.89
CA THR A 104 -20.72 -72.78 -10.99
C THR A 104 -21.33 -74.14 -11.31
N LEU A 105 -21.22 -75.09 -10.38
CA LEU A 105 -21.86 -76.41 -10.48
C LEU A 105 -23.14 -76.43 -9.63
N THR A 106 -24.26 -76.66 -10.28
CA THR A 106 -25.58 -76.80 -9.65
C THR A 106 -26.06 -78.24 -9.79
N VAL A 107 -26.47 -78.83 -8.66
CA VAL A 107 -27.04 -80.18 -8.58
C VAL A 107 -28.49 -80.06 -8.12
N THR A 108 -29.42 -80.64 -8.88
CA THR A 108 -30.86 -80.57 -8.62
C THR A 108 -31.46 -81.97 -8.58
N ASP A 109 -32.23 -82.29 -7.55
CA ASP A 109 -32.97 -83.54 -7.45
C ASP A 109 -34.03 -83.65 -8.56
N GLN A 110 -34.14 -84.80 -9.22
CA GLN A 110 -35.11 -84.99 -10.31
C GLN A 110 -36.54 -85.23 -9.82
N ALA A 111 -36.73 -85.80 -8.63
CA ALA A 111 -38.06 -86.04 -8.09
C ALA A 111 -38.65 -84.78 -7.42
N GLU A 112 -37.80 -83.93 -6.85
CA GLU A 112 -38.16 -82.71 -6.13
C GLU A 112 -37.20 -81.57 -6.47
N VAL A 113 -37.48 -80.85 -7.57
CA VAL A 113 -36.60 -79.81 -8.15
C VAL A 113 -36.30 -78.64 -7.19
N SER A 114 -37.11 -78.45 -6.15
CA SER A 114 -36.84 -77.47 -5.09
C SER A 114 -35.58 -77.80 -4.27
N ARG A 115 -35.13 -79.05 -4.30
CA ARG A 115 -33.88 -79.51 -3.70
C ARG A 115 -32.74 -79.30 -4.68
N THR A 116 -32.12 -78.13 -4.56
CA THR A 116 -30.99 -77.72 -5.39
C THR A 116 -29.83 -77.26 -4.52
N VAL A 117 -28.60 -77.58 -4.92
CA VAL A 117 -27.38 -77.08 -4.29
C VAL A 117 -26.40 -76.61 -5.35
N THR A 118 -25.83 -75.44 -5.11
CA THR A 118 -24.89 -74.77 -6.02
C THR A 118 -23.55 -74.60 -5.32
N THR A 119 -22.45 -74.79 -6.06
CA THR A 119 -21.10 -74.49 -5.59
C THR A 119 -20.30 -73.82 -6.67
N ASN A 120 -19.61 -72.77 -6.27
CA ASN A 120 -18.76 -71.97 -7.12
C ASN A 120 -17.31 -72.43 -6.96
N VAL A 121 -16.64 -72.71 -8.07
CA VAL A 121 -15.25 -73.15 -8.10
C VAL A 121 -14.44 -72.16 -8.93
N ASN A 122 -13.61 -71.36 -8.26
CA ASN A 122 -12.63 -70.51 -8.95
C ASN A 122 -11.58 -71.38 -9.62
N VAL A 123 -11.30 -71.11 -10.89
CA VAL A 123 -10.31 -71.88 -11.65
C VAL A 123 -8.95 -71.21 -11.50
N SER A 124 -7.93 -71.98 -11.12
CA SER A 124 -6.56 -71.47 -10.99
C SER A 124 -5.95 -71.09 -12.34
N ALA A 125 -4.87 -70.29 -12.32
CA ALA A 125 -4.18 -69.83 -13.52
C ALA A 125 -3.57 -71.00 -14.32
N GLY A 126 -3.75 -70.98 -15.65
CA GLY A 126 -3.20 -71.97 -16.58
C GLY A 126 -3.90 -71.93 -17.95
N PRO A 127 -3.23 -72.35 -19.04
CA PRO A 127 -3.82 -72.32 -20.38
C PRO A 127 -4.93 -73.39 -20.53
N PRO A 128 -5.99 -73.14 -21.32
CA PRO A 128 -6.94 -74.17 -21.73
C PRO A 128 -6.29 -75.15 -22.76
N PRO A 129 -6.76 -76.40 -22.87
CA PRO A 129 -7.86 -77.01 -22.13
C PRO A 129 -7.49 -77.43 -20.70
N GLY A 130 -8.49 -77.53 -19.83
CA GLY A 130 -8.30 -78.02 -18.46
C GLY A 130 -9.49 -78.81 -17.95
N THR A 131 -9.41 -79.31 -16.72
CA THR A 131 -10.46 -80.15 -16.13
C THR A 131 -10.62 -79.87 -14.64
N LEU A 132 -11.83 -79.55 -14.21
CA LEU A 132 -12.20 -79.46 -12.80
C LEU A 132 -12.81 -80.78 -12.37
N SER A 133 -12.33 -81.33 -11.26
CA SER A 133 -12.90 -82.53 -10.64
C SER A 133 -13.64 -82.16 -9.37
N VAL A 134 -14.95 -82.44 -9.35
CA VAL A 134 -15.83 -82.12 -8.23
C VAL A 134 -16.57 -83.39 -7.80
N ALA A 135 -16.52 -83.73 -6.51
CA ALA A 135 -17.22 -84.89 -5.97
C ALA A 135 -18.63 -84.50 -5.48
N VAL A 136 -19.66 -85.25 -5.89
CA VAL A 136 -21.06 -85.09 -5.43
C VAL A 136 -21.48 -86.33 -4.65
N PHE A 137 -21.96 -86.18 -3.43
CA PHE A 137 -22.37 -87.30 -2.57
C PHE A 137 -23.89 -87.36 -2.40
N ARG A 138 -24.44 -88.53 -2.04
CA ARG A 138 -25.87 -88.69 -1.73
C ARG A 138 -26.31 -87.80 -0.57
N GLN A 139 -27.57 -87.36 -0.62
CA GLN A 139 -28.20 -86.55 0.41
C GLN A 139 -29.42 -87.27 1.00
N ALA A 140 -29.62 -87.15 2.31
CA ALA A 140 -30.82 -87.67 2.96
C ALA A 140 -32.07 -86.98 2.39
N GLY A 141 -33.06 -87.76 1.99
CA GLY A 141 -34.32 -87.28 1.43
C GLY A 141 -34.30 -87.02 -0.07
N TRP A 142 -33.13 -86.94 -0.73
CA TRP A 142 -33.03 -86.82 -2.20
C TRP A 142 -33.31 -88.17 -2.87
N SER A 143 -33.80 -88.12 -4.10
CA SER A 143 -33.90 -89.27 -4.98
C SER A 143 -32.52 -89.70 -5.47
N ASN A 144 -32.46 -90.88 -6.10
CA ASN A 144 -31.22 -91.37 -6.70
C ASN A 144 -30.88 -90.69 -8.04
N GLU A 145 -31.79 -89.92 -8.63
CA GLU A 145 -31.58 -89.26 -9.93
C GLU A 145 -31.38 -87.76 -9.72
N VAL A 146 -30.24 -87.23 -10.15
CA VAL A 146 -29.91 -85.80 -10.06
C VAL A 146 -29.56 -85.23 -11.42
N LYS A 147 -29.92 -83.97 -11.66
CA LYS A 147 -29.43 -83.17 -12.79
C LYS A 147 -28.26 -82.33 -12.34
N LEU A 148 -27.17 -82.41 -13.08
CA LEU A 148 -25.95 -81.63 -12.92
C LEU A 148 -25.94 -80.55 -14.00
N GLN A 149 -25.70 -79.30 -13.62
CA GLN A 149 -25.52 -78.17 -14.53
C GLN A 149 -24.25 -77.42 -14.16
N ALA A 150 -23.25 -77.41 -15.05
CA ALA A 150 -22.06 -76.58 -14.93
C ALA A 150 -22.23 -75.33 -15.80
N ARG A 151 -21.88 -74.16 -15.25
CA ARG A 151 -21.85 -72.86 -15.94
C ARG A 151 -20.46 -72.27 -15.77
N ALA A 152 -19.81 -71.88 -16.85
CA ALA A 152 -18.56 -71.11 -16.83
C ALA A 152 -18.88 -69.62 -16.84
N GLN A 153 -18.18 -68.87 -15.99
CA GLN A 153 -18.22 -67.41 -15.95
C GLN A 153 -16.86 -66.79 -16.24
N GLU A 154 -16.87 -65.62 -16.89
CA GLU A 154 -15.70 -64.79 -17.14
C GLU A 154 -15.18 -64.16 -15.84
N ARG A 155 -13.85 -64.17 -15.66
CA ARG A 155 -13.10 -63.48 -14.59
C ARG A 155 -13.43 -63.89 -13.14
N SER A 156 -14.71 -63.92 -12.75
CA SER A 156 -15.23 -64.26 -11.43
C SER A 156 -16.59 -64.97 -11.53
N CYS A 157 -17.12 -65.47 -10.41
CA CYS A 157 -18.44 -66.12 -10.39
C CYS A 157 -19.63 -65.15 -10.57
N GLU A 158 -19.36 -63.84 -10.52
CA GLU A 158 -20.33 -62.77 -10.78
C GLU A 158 -20.26 -62.27 -12.23
N GLY A 159 -19.24 -62.71 -12.98
CA GLY A 159 -19.07 -62.34 -14.39
C GLY A 159 -20.04 -63.05 -15.33
N ASN A 160 -20.00 -62.66 -16.60
CA ASN A 160 -20.95 -63.17 -17.59
C ASN A 160 -20.79 -64.67 -17.79
N GLN A 161 -21.92 -65.35 -17.91
CA GLN A 161 -21.96 -66.77 -18.22
C GLN A 161 -21.65 -66.97 -19.69
N VAL A 162 -20.56 -67.69 -19.98
CA VAL A 162 -20.03 -67.85 -21.35
C VAL A 162 -20.17 -69.26 -21.91
N ALA A 163 -20.32 -70.25 -21.05
CA ALA A 163 -20.62 -71.63 -21.47
C ALA A 163 -21.45 -72.34 -20.40
N SER A 164 -22.28 -73.29 -20.81
CA SER A 164 -23.02 -74.16 -19.88
C SER A 164 -23.18 -75.58 -20.43
N ALA A 165 -23.10 -76.57 -19.56
CA ALA A 165 -23.35 -77.97 -19.88
C ALA A 165 -24.20 -78.60 -18.79
N GLU A 166 -25.09 -79.53 -19.16
CA GLU A 166 -25.93 -80.25 -18.22
C GLU A 166 -26.11 -81.71 -18.59
N THR A 167 -26.31 -82.55 -17.57
CA THR A 167 -26.56 -83.98 -17.73
C THR A 167 -27.31 -84.53 -16.52
N THR A 168 -27.93 -85.70 -16.66
CA THR A 168 -28.55 -86.43 -15.55
C THR A 168 -27.68 -87.60 -15.14
N ALA A 169 -27.61 -87.88 -13.85
CA ALA A 169 -26.80 -88.94 -13.29
C ALA A 169 -27.50 -89.65 -12.13
N SER A 170 -27.28 -90.95 -12.06
CA SER A 170 -27.85 -91.81 -11.02
C SER A 170 -26.83 -92.11 -9.93
N LEU A 171 -27.19 -91.83 -8.69
CA LEU A 171 -26.48 -92.22 -7.49
C LEU A 171 -26.91 -93.62 -6.99
N ALA A 172 -27.74 -94.38 -7.72
CA ALA A 172 -28.39 -95.61 -7.23
C ALA A 172 -27.45 -96.79 -6.88
N LYS A 173 -26.24 -96.85 -7.45
CA LYS A 173 -25.27 -97.94 -7.19
C LYS A 173 -24.22 -97.50 -6.18
N ASP A 174 -23.86 -98.39 -5.25
CA ASP A 174 -22.70 -98.16 -4.37
C ASP A 174 -21.42 -98.10 -5.21
N GLY A 175 -20.56 -97.11 -4.95
CA GLY A 175 -19.34 -96.81 -5.70
C GLY A 175 -19.28 -95.38 -6.25
N ILE A 176 -18.26 -95.12 -7.07
CA ILE A 176 -18.07 -93.82 -7.73
C ILE A 176 -18.52 -93.93 -9.19
N THR A 177 -19.52 -93.15 -9.57
CA THR A 177 -19.95 -93.00 -10.97
C THR A 177 -19.27 -91.78 -11.58
N ALA A 178 -18.53 -91.96 -12.67
CA ALA A 178 -17.95 -90.83 -13.40
C ALA A 178 -19.03 -90.12 -14.24
N VAL A 179 -19.04 -88.80 -14.20
CA VAL A 179 -19.93 -87.97 -15.01
C VAL A 179 -19.10 -86.88 -15.68
N GLU A 180 -19.24 -86.77 -16.99
CA GLU A 180 -18.47 -85.83 -17.81
C GLU A 180 -19.37 -84.68 -18.28
N LEU A 181 -18.86 -83.45 -18.12
CA LEU A 181 -19.47 -82.22 -18.64
C LEU A 181 -18.39 -81.47 -19.45
N SER A 182 -18.76 -80.94 -20.61
CA SER A 182 -17.83 -80.21 -21.48
C SER A 182 -18.31 -78.79 -21.70
N LEU A 183 -17.48 -77.81 -21.34
CA LEU A 183 -17.71 -76.38 -21.54
C LEU A 183 -16.76 -75.90 -22.63
N SER A 184 -17.26 -75.27 -23.68
CA SER A 184 -16.43 -74.66 -24.72
C SER A 184 -16.82 -73.22 -24.92
N ALA A 185 -15.81 -72.37 -25.00
CA ALA A 185 -15.88 -70.96 -25.36
C ALA A 185 -14.59 -70.60 -26.10
N VAL A 186 -14.53 -69.42 -26.73
CA VAL A 186 -13.35 -68.98 -27.50
C VAL A 186 -12.82 -67.70 -26.87
N ASP A 187 -11.56 -67.70 -26.50
CA ASP A 187 -10.80 -66.53 -26.05
C ASP A 187 -9.66 -66.33 -27.07
N GLY A 188 -9.81 -65.32 -27.92
CA GLY A 188 -9.07 -65.18 -29.17
C GLY A 188 -7.61 -64.75 -28.99
N ASP A 189 -7.36 -63.95 -27.95
CA ASP A 189 -6.06 -63.37 -27.63
C ASP A 189 -5.51 -63.81 -26.26
N GLY A 190 -6.32 -64.48 -25.43
CA GLY A 190 -5.90 -65.07 -24.16
C GLY A 190 -5.94 -64.13 -22.97
N ASP A 191 -6.65 -63.00 -23.06
CA ASP A 191 -6.72 -61.99 -22.00
C ASP A 191 -7.72 -62.33 -20.86
N GLY A 192 -8.46 -63.43 -21.04
CA GLY A 192 -9.43 -63.96 -20.10
C GLY A 192 -10.84 -63.38 -20.23
N PHE A 193 -11.13 -62.65 -21.30
CA PHE A 193 -12.47 -62.37 -21.79
C PHE A 193 -12.79 -63.31 -22.95
N VAL A 194 -14.03 -63.79 -23.01
CA VAL A 194 -14.48 -64.66 -24.11
C VAL A 194 -14.97 -63.78 -25.24
N SER A 195 -14.70 -64.24 -26.45
CA SER A 195 -15.13 -63.63 -27.71
C SER A 195 -16.53 -63.06 -27.64
N SER A 196 -16.70 -61.87 -28.22
CA SER A 196 -17.97 -61.17 -28.36
C SER A 196 -19.13 -62.05 -28.87
N ALA A 197 -18.84 -63.16 -29.56
CA ALA A 197 -19.77 -64.23 -29.92
C ALA A 197 -20.15 -65.16 -28.74
N GLY A 198 -20.33 -64.62 -27.54
CA GLY A 198 -20.72 -65.40 -26.35
C GLY A 198 -20.19 -64.86 -25.01
N GLY A 199 -19.26 -63.91 -25.05
CA GLY A 199 -18.66 -63.26 -23.88
C GLY A 199 -18.56 -61.74 -24.02
N THR A 200 -17.63 -61.15 -23.27
CA THR A 200 -17.46 -59.69 -23.17
C THR A 200 -16.16 -59.15 -23.71
N ASP A 201 -15.41 -59.92 -24.49
CA ASP A 201 -14.21 -59.40 -25.14
C ASP A 201 -14.56 -58.29 -26.14
N CYS A 202 -13.87 -57.17 -26.01
CA CYS A 202 -14.00 -56.01 -26.89
C CYS A 202 -13.15 -56.12 -28.16
N ASN A 203 -12.08 -56.92 -28.15
CA ASN A 203 -11.26 -57.16 -29.33
C ASN A 203 -10.51 -58.51 -29.26
N ASP A 204 -11.09 -59.53 -29.89
CA ASP A 204 -10.59 -60.91 -30.06
C ASP A 204 -9.16 -61.09 -30.65
N ARG A 205 -8.41 -60.01 -30.90
CA ARG A 205 -7.08 -60.03 -31.51
C ARG A 205 -6.05 -59.20 -30.74
N ASP A 206 -6.41 -58.57 -29.63
CA ASP A 206 -5.55 -57.64 -28.91
C ASP A 206 -5.70 -57.79 -27.40
N GLU A 207 -4.79 -58.56 -26.80
CA GLU A 207 -4.81 -58.89 -25.36
C GLU A 207 -4.72 -57.67 -24.43
N THR A 208 -4.48 -56.47 -24.97
CA THR A 208 -4.48 -55.20 -24.21
C THR A 208 -5.86 -54.55 -24.12
N VAL A 209 -6.85 -55.03 -24.89
CA VAL A 209 -8.21 -54.51 -24.97
C VAL A 209 -9.19 -55.57 -24.49
N GLY A 210 -9.28 -55.72 -23.17
CA GLY A 210 -10.26 -56.63 -22.56
C GLY A 210 -11.68 -56.09 -22.54
N GLY A 211 -12.48 -56.50 -21.56
CA GLY A 211 -13.92 -56.21 -21.57
C GLY A 211 -14.33 -54.74 -21.36
N PRO A 212 -15.64 -54.46 -21.45
CA PRO A 212 -16.21 -53.12 -21.38
C PRO A 212 -15.75 -52.31 -20.17
N ILE A 213 -15.38 -51.05 -20.39
CA ILE A 213 -14.97 -50.11 -19.34
C ILE A 213 -16.07 -49.08 -19.08
N PRO A 214 -16.16 -48.50 -17.87
CA PRO A 214 -17.07 -47.39 -17.60
C PRO A 214 -16.68 -46.14 -18.40
N TRP A 215 -17.69 -45.38 -18.82
CA TRP A 215 -17.53 -44.10 -19.51
C TRP A 215 -18.25 -42.99 -18.76
N TYR A 216 -17.68 -41.81 -18.74
CA TYR A 216 -18.24 -40.62 -18.08
C TYR A 216 -18.67 -39.62 -19.14
N THR A 217 -19.68 -38.80 -18.86
CA THR A 217 -19.99 -37.65 -19.74
C THR A 217 -18.87 -36.63 -19.60
N ASP A 218 -18.37 -36.13 -20.73
CA ASP A 218 -17.29 -35.14 -20.87
C ASP A 218 -17.80 -34.06 -21.82
N SER A 219 -18.39 -33.00 -21.29
CA SER A 219 -19.13 -32.03 -22.11
C SER A 219 -18.26 -30.93 -22.73
N ASP A 220 -17.05 -30.71 -22.21
CA ASP A 220 -16.10 -29.71 -22.70
C ASP A 220 -14.92 -30.30 -23.49
N GLY A 221 -14.72 -31.62 -23.42
CA GLY A 221 -13.80 -32.38 -24.27
C GLY A 221 -12.36 -32.43 -23.76
N ASP A 222 -12.12 -32.26 -22.46
CA ASP A 222 -10.77 -32.32 -21.88
C ASP A 222 -10.27 -33.75 -21.57
N GLY A 223 -11.15 -34.76 -21.70
CA GLY A 223 -10.84 -36.17 -21.47
C GLY A 223 -11.06 -36.64 -20.04
N TYR A 224 -11.57 -35.79 -19.17
CA TYR A 224 -12.18 -36.11 -17.89
C TYR A 224 -13.69 -35.95 -17.99
N GLY A 225 -14.41 -36.73 -17.19
CA GLY A 225 -15.86 -36.63 -17.13
C GLY A 225 -16.35 -36.25 -15.76
N ASN A 226 -17.51 -35.60 -15.76
CA ASN A 226 -18.18 -35.03 -14.61
C ASN A 226 -18.14 -35.94 -13.36
N ARG A 227 -17.51 -35.46 -12.29
CA ARG A 227 -17.37 -36.17 -11.01
C ARG A 227 -18.68 -36.35 -10.25
N GLN A 228 -19.68 -35.52 -10.53
CA GLN A 228 -20.99 -35.54 -9.86
C GLN A 228 -21.95 -36.55 -10.50
N LEU A 229 -21.64 -37.03 -11.71
CA LEU A 229 -22.46 -38.00 -12.42
C LEU A 229 -21.90 -39.42 -12.28
N PRO A 230 -22.77 -40.43 -12.12
CA PRO A 230 -22.32 -41.82 -12.16
C PRO A 230 -21.79 -42.18 -13.55
N ALA A 231 -20.92 -43.19 -13.61
CA ALA A 231 -20.50 -43.77 -14.87
C ALA A 231 -21.71 -44.26 -15.67
N LYS A 232 -21.66 -44.07 -17.00
CA LYS A 232 -22.56 -44.74 -17.94
C LYS A 232 -22.28 -46.25 -17.95
N GLU A 233 -23.24 -47.01 -18.46
CA GLU A 233 -23.11 -48.46 -18.64
C GLU A 233 -21.79 -48.82 -19.35
N PRO A 234 -21.03 -49.82 -18.87
CA PRO A 234 -19.75 -50.20 -19.45
C PRO A 234 -19.87 -50.53 -20.94
N ALA A 235 -18.94 -50.02 -21.75
CA ALA A 235 -18.91 -50.26 -23.19
C ALA A 235 -17.46 -50.41 -23.70
N CYS A 236 -17.31 -51.16 -24.80
CA CYS A 236 -16.02 -51.31 -25.50
C CYS A 236 -15.57 -50.01 -26.18
N ASP A 237 -16.53 -49.36 -26.85
CA ASP A 237 -16.34 -48.10 -27.54
C ASP A 237 -17.02 -46.96 -26.78
N ALA A 238 -16.52 -45.73 -26.96
CA ALA A 238 -17.11 -44.54 -26.38
C ALA A 238 -18.60 -44.43 -26.80
N PRO A 239 -19.54 -44.36 -25.85
CA PRO A 239 -20.98 -44.27 -26.16
C PRO A 239 -21.34 -43.02 -26.98
N SER A 240 -20.53 -41.97 -26.88
CA SER A 240 -20.67 -40.72 -27.60
C SER A 240 -19.32 -39.99 -27.65
N TYR A 241 -19.20 -38.99 -28.54
CA TYR A 241 -17.98 -38.18 -28.66
C TYR A 241 -17.67 -37.32 -27.42
N ASN A 242 -18.68 -37.07 -26.59
CA ASN A 242 -18.60 -36.33 -25.33
C ASN A 242 -18.52 -37.31 -24.14
N SER A 243 -17.66 -38.32 -24.27
CA SER A 243 -17.44 -39.30 -23.21
C SER A 243 -15.95 -39.52 -22.93
N ALA A 244 -15.59 -39.47 -21.65
CA ALA A 244 -14.25 -39.67 -21.14
C ALA A 244 -14.09 -41.03 -20.45
N ARG A 245 -12.86 -41.55 -20.44
CA ARG A 245 -12.48 -42.74 -19.66
C ARG A 245 -12.11 -42.41 -18.23
N ARG A 246 -11.75 -41.15 -17.96
CA ARG A 246 -11.36 -40.67 -16.64
C ARG A 246 -12.54 -39.91 -16.02
N THR A 247 -12.64 -39.96 -14.70
CA THR A 247 -13.62 -39.21 -13.92
C THR A 247 -12.89 -38.26 -12.98
N GLY A 248 -13.61 -37.34 -12.35
CA GLY A 248 -13.05 -36.43 -11.36
C GLY A 248 -13.18 -34.96 -11.72
N ASP A 249 -13.71 -34.64 -12.90
CA ASP A 249 -13.96 -33.27 -13.32
C ASP A 249 -15.04 -32.59 -12.46
N CYS A 250 -14.64 -31.52 -11.77
CA CYS A 250 -15.49 -30.72 -10.91
C CYS A 250 -16.31 -29.66 -11.68
N ASN A 251 -15.95 -29.34 -12.92
CA ASN A 251 -16.67 -28.44 -13.81
C ASN A 251 -16.57 -28.87 -15.30
N ASP A 252 -17.39 -29.85 -15.66
CA ASP A 252 -17.55 -30.46 -17.00
C ASP A 252 -18.02 -29.52 -18.13
N GLN A 253 -17.96 -28.21 -17.94
CA GLN A 253 -18.25 -27.19 -18.96
C GLN A 253 -17.05 -26.29 -19.24
N ASP A 254 -15.94 -26.47 -18.53
CA ASP A 254 -14.73 -25.67 -18.62
C ASP A 254 -13.52 -26.59 -18.81
N PRO A 255 -12.98 -26.73 -20.05
CA PRO A 255 -11.90 -27.66 -20.36
C PRO A 255 -10.55 -27.26 -19.73
N SER A 256 -10.56 -26.19 -18.94
CA SER A 256 -9.42 -25.77 -18.13
C SER A 256 -9.56 -26.15 -16.66
N VAL A 257 -10.58 -26.93 -16.29
CA VAL A 257 -10.85 -27.38 -14.91
C VAL A 257 -10.94 -28.90 -14.86
N HIS A 258 -9.89 -29.59 -14.40
CA HIS A 258 -9.86 -31.05 -14.33
C HIS A 258 -8.71 -31.56 -13.44
N PRO A 259 -8.76 -32.82 -12.95
CA PRO A 259 -7.76 -33.40 -12.03
C PRO A 259 -6.26 -33.24 -12.38
N ASP A 260 -5.90 -33.23 -13.67
CA ASP A 260 -4.50 -33.08 -14.11
C ASP A 260 -4.09 -31.61 -14.37
N GLN A 261 -4.94 -30.64 -14.04
CA GLN A 261 -4.69 -29.25 -14.36
C GLN A 261 -3.74 -28.61 -13.34
N ALA A 262 -2.93 -27.65 -13.79
CA ALA A 262 -2.17 -26.78 -12.91
C ALA A 262 -2.98 -25.53 -12.54
N GLU A 263 -2.83 -25.03 -11.32
CA GLU A 263 -3.38 -23.73 -10.94
C GLU A 263 -2.51 -22.58 -11.45
N PHE A 264 -2.86 -22.02 -12.60
CA PHE A 264 -2.08 -20.94 -13.23
C PHE A 264 -2.83 -19.60 -13.29
N ARG A 265 -4.08 -19.53 -12.82
CA ARG A 265 -4.86 -18.28 -12.71
C ARG A 265 -5.40 -18.15 -11.30
N CYS A 266 -5.34 -16.94 -10.75
CA CYS A 266 -6.03 -16.56 -9.52
C CYS A 266 -7.45 -16.13 -9.91
N ASP A 267 -8.36 -17.07 -10.11
CA ASP A 267 -9.72 -16.79 -10.59
C ASP A 267 -10.83 -17.25 -9.63
N GLY A 268 -10.44 -17.80 -8.47
CA GLY A 268 -11.35 -18.30 -7.45
C GLY A 268 -11.95 -19.66 -7.78
N LYS A 269 -11.44 -20.36 -8.80
CA LYS A 269 -11.84 -21.72 -9.13
C LYS A 269 -10.80 -22.72 -8.65
N ASP A 270 -11.30 -23.91 -8.36
CA ASP A 270 -10.51 -25.11 -8.15
C ASP A 270 -10.24 -25.72 -9.55
N ASP A 271 -9.14 -25.30 -10.18
CA ASP A 271 -8.79 -25.73 -11.55
C ASP A 271 -8.37 -27.21 -11.59
N ASN A 272 -7.83 -27.77 -10.50
CA ASN A 272 -7.30 -29.13 -10.45
C ASN A 272 -8.22 -30.13 -9.71
N CYS A 273 -9.40 -29.69 -9.30
CA CYS A 273 -10.42 -30.46 -8.62
C CYS A 273 -9.97 -31.14 -7.32
N ASP A 274 -9.04 -30.54 -6.56
CA ASP A 274 -8.55 -31.06 -5.27
C ASP A 274 -9.34 -30.56 -4.04
N ASP A 275 -10.45 -29.84 -4.29
CA ASP A 275 -11.32 -29.15 -3.34
C ASP A 275 -10.66 -27.94 -2.64
N VAL A 276 -9.53 -27.46 -3.15
CA VAL A 276 -8.91 -26.18 -2.79
C VAL A 276 -8.87 -25.30 -4.04
N ALA A 277 -9.08 -24.00 -3.86
CA ALA A 277 -9.05 -23.04 -4.96
C ALA A 277 -7.89 -22.07 -4.75
N ASP A 278 -7.16 -21.79 -5.82
CA ASP A 278 -6.00 -20.91 -5.90
C ASP A 278 -4.88 -21.25 -4.88
N GLU A 279 -4.67 -22.53 -4.51
CA GLU A 279 -3.68 -22.94 -3.48
C GLU A 279 -2.21 -22.64 -3.79
N VAL A 280 -1.84 -22.46 -5.06
CA VAL A 280 -0.48 -22.05 -5.47
C VAL A 280 -0.24 -20.55 -5.19
N PHE A 281 -1.30 -19.75 -5.02
CA PHE A 281 -1.22 -18.31 -4.84
C PHE A 281 -1.17 -17.90 -3.36
N VAL A 282 -0.26 -16.95 -3.05
CA VAL A 282 -0.18 -16.38 -1.70
C VAL A 282 -1.27 -15.31 -1.54
N LEU A 283 -2.43 -15.73 -1.05
CA LEU A 283 -3.55 -14.85 -0.74
C LEU A 283 -3.53 -14.39 0.73
N ASN A 284 -4.19 -13.26 1.00
CA ASN A 284 -4.31 -12.67 2.34
C ASN A 284 -2.98 -12.26 3.01
N ALA A 285 -1.90 -12.16 2.25
CA ALA A 285 -0.64 -11.65 2.75
C ALA A 285 -0.65 -10.10 2.75
N PRO A 286 -0.02 -9.45 3.74
CA PRO A 286 0.05 -8.00 3.79
C PRO A 286 0.85 -7.45 2.60
N CYS A 287 0.36 -6.37 2.01
CA CYS A 287 0.99 -5.69 0.88
C CYS A 287 0.68 -4.18 0.91
N ASP A 288 1.41 -3.40 0.12
CA ASP A 288 1.14 -1.97 -0.07
C ASP A 288 0.43 -1.74 -1.41
N ALA A 289 -0.83 -1.32 -1.34
CA ALA A 289 -1.63 -0.91 -2.49
C ALA A 289 -1.25 0.51 -2.95
N ALA A 290 -1.95 1.02 -3.95
CA ALA A 290 -1.79 2.40 -4.41
C ALA A 290 -1.86 3.41 -3.26
N PHE A 291 -1.13 4.52 -3.37
CA PHE A 291 -1.08 5.59 -2.37
C PHE A 291 -0.60 5.14 -0.97
N GLN A 292 0.24 4.10 -0.92
CA GLN A 292 0.77 3.52 0.32
C GLN A 292 -0.33 2.98 1.25
N CYS A 293 -1.44 2.53 0.67
CA CYS A 293 -2.52 1.95 1.45
C CYS A 293 -2.18 0.53 1.87
N PRO A 294 -2.23 0.19 3.17
CA PRO A 294 -2.10 -1.19 3.59
C PRO A 294 -3.23 -1.98 2.94
N GLY A 295 -2.85 -3.13 2.40
CA GLY A 295 -3.72 -4.02 1.66
C GLY A 295 -3.41 -5.47 1.97
N VAL A 296 -4.19 -6.33 1.34
CA VAL A 296 -3.93 -7.77 1.30
C VAL A 296 -3.90 -8.25 -0.14
N THR A 297 -3.08 -9.26 -0.40
CA THR A 297 -3.05 -9.91 -1.71
C THR A 297 -4.38 -10.62 -1.97
N ALA A 298 -4.97 -10.35 -3.13
CA ALA A 298 -6.24 -10.91 -3.56
C ALA A 298 -6.23 -11.11 -5.08
N CYS A 299 -7.05 -12.05 -5.55
CA CYS A 299 -7.23 -12.26 -6.99
C CYS A 299 -7.89 -11.06 -7.66
N ASP A 300 -7.32 -10.63 -8.78
CA ASP A 300 -7.94 -9.71 -9.72
C ASP A 300 -8.63 -10.52 -10.83
N THR A 301 -9.93 -10.81 -10.64
CA THR A 301 -10.68 -11.73 -11.51
C THR A 301 -10.69 -11.37 -13.01
N PRO A 302 -10.60 -10.10 -13.45
CA PRO A 302 -10.41 -9.76 -14.85
C PRO A 302 -9.06 -10.18 -15.45
N THR A 303 -7.98 -10.16 -14.67
CA THR A 303 -6.62 -10.43 -15.16
C THR A 303 -6.12 -11.83 -14.79
N GLY A 304 -6.70 -12.44 -13.76
CA GLY A 304 -6.25 -13.72 -13.18
C GLY A 304 -4.94 -13.59 -12.40
N GLU A 305 -4.51 -12.36 -12.09
CA GLU A 305 -3.27 -12.09 -11.35
C GLU A 305 -3.56 -11.81 -9.86
N VAL A 306 -2.53 -12.02 -9.02
CA VAL A 306 -2.57 -11.60 -7.62
C VAL A 306 -2.24 -10.11 -7.55
N THR A 307 -3.18 -9.31 -7.05
CA THR A 307 -3.00 -7.87 -6.86
C THR A 307 -3.13 -7.48 -5.40
N CYS A 308 -2.60 -6.31 -5.03
CA CYS A 308 -2.76 -5.78 -3.69
C CYS A 308 -4.06 -4.96 -3.59
N LYS A 309 -5.03 -5.47 -2.81
CA LYS A 309 -6.30 -4.79 -2.56
C LYS A 309 -6.22 -4.00 -1.27
N GLY A 310 -6.30 -2.67 -1.37
CA GLY A 310 -6.27 -1.77 -0.21
C GLY A 310 -7.43 -2.04 0.76
N THR A 311 -7.15 -2.02 2.07
CA THR A 311 -8.16 -2.23 3.13
C THR A 311 -8.73 -0.94 3.72
N ARG A 312 -8.23 0.22 3.28
CA ARG A 312 -8.78 1.52 3.62
C ARG A 312 -8.74 2.46 2.42
N GLU A 313 -9.64 3.43 2.43
CA GLU A 313 -9.63 4.54 1.49
C GLU A 313 -8.50 5.52 1.81
N PRO A 314 -7.78 6.05 0.81
CA PRO A 314 -6.76 7.07 1.01
C PRO A 314 -7.41 8.39 1.44
N THR A 315 -6.76 9.11 2.36
CA THR A 315 -7.21 10.41 2.85
C THR A 315 -6.58 11.53 2.04
N ALA A 316 -7.36 12.57 1.74
CA ALA A 316 -6.84 13.77 1.10
C ALA A 316 -5.86 14.52 2.02
N TYR A 317 -4.86 15.15 1.40
CA TYR A 317 -4.01 16.15 2.04
C TYR A 317 -3.97 17.40 1.17
N TYR A 318 -3.64 18.52 1.78
CA TYR A 318 -3.78 19.86 1.22
C TYR A 318 -2.47 20.61 1.32
N LEU A 319 -2.12 21.46 0.36
CA LEU A 319 -0.88 22.26 0.42
C LEU A 319 -0.95 23.23 1.60
N ASP A 320 0.12 23.37 2.37
CA ASP A 320 0.26 24.34 3.47
C ASP A 320 1.42 25.27 3.11
N GLU A 321 1.09 26.41 2.51
CA GLU A 321 2.08 27.27 1.85
C GLU A 321 2.82 28.20 2.81
N ASP A 322 2.14 28.71 3.82
CA ASP A 322 2.70 29.59 4.83
C ASP A 322 3.26 28.83 6.05
N GLY A 323 2.93 27.55 6.20
CA GLY A 323 3.46 26.65 7.22
C GLY A 323 2.74 26.76 8.56
N ASP A 324 1.48 27.17 8.57
CA ASP A 324 0.69 27.36 9.78
C ASP A 324 -0.01 26.09 10.28
N GLY A 325 0.03 25.03 9.47
CA GLY A 325 -0.54 23.71 9.75
C GLY A 325 -1.92 23.47 9.14
N GLU A 326 -2.51 24.48 8.50
CA GLU A 326 -3.79 24.42 7.81
C GLU A 326 -3.57 24.38 6.29
N GLY A 327 -4.46 23.69 5.58
CA GLY A 327 -4.32 23.45 4.15
C GLY A 327 -5.11 24.41 3.30
N THR A 328 -4.60 24.76 2.12
CA THR A 328 -5.26 25.63 1.14
C THR A 328 -6.70 25.21 0.89
N THR A 329 -7.64 26.12 1.16
CA THR A 329 -9.07 25.86 0.95
C THR A 329 -9.36 25.58 -0.52
N GLY A 330 -10.04 24.47 -0.81
CA GLY A 330 -10.54 24.14 -2.14
C GLY A 330 -9.51 23.61 -3.15
N THR A 331 -8.27 23.33 -2.73
CA THR A 331 -7.22 22.77 -3.59
C THR A 331 -6.62 21.50 -2.96
N ASP A 332 -6.91 20.33 -3.54
CA ASP A 332 -6.33 19.06 -3.10
C ASP A 332 -4.83 18.99 -3.48
N GLY A 333 -3.98 18.66 -2.51
CA GLY A 333 -2.57 18.35 -2.74
C GLY A 333 -2.33 16.90 -3.18
N GLY A 334 -3.32 16.03 -2.99
CA GLY A 334 -3.31 14.61 -3.34
C GLY A 334 -4.02 13.75 -2.29
N VAL A 335 -3.87 12.43 -2.40
CA VAL A 335 -4.39 11.46 -1.43
C VAL A 335 -3.29 10.51 -0.98
N THR A 336 -3.34 10.08 0.28
CA THR A 336 -2.38 9.13 0.85
C THR A 336 -3.02 8.31 1.96
N CYS A 337 -2.53 7.09 2.15
CA CYS A 337 -2.73 6.31 3.37
C CYS A 337 -1.51 6.40 4.32
N GLY A 338 -0.34 6.72 3.78
CA GLY A 338 0.89 6.87 4.56
C GLY A 338 1.00 8.23 5.25
N ASP A 339 2.22 8.59 5.60
CA ASP A 339 2.52 9.92 6.11
C ASP A 339 2.25 10.97 5.03
N LYS A 340 1.63 12.09 5.43
CA LYS A 340 1.46 13.23 4.54
C LYS A 340 2.84 13.81 4.15
N PRO A 341 3.02 14.31 2.91
CA PRO A 341 4.23 15.01 2.54
C PRO A 341 4.56 16.19 3.48
N ALA A 342 5.83 16.57 3.57
CA ALA A 342 6.20 17.77 4.31
C ALA A 342 5.65 19.03 3.61
N GLY A 343 5.17 20.02 4.38
CA GLY A 343 4.52 21.22 3.84
C GLY A 343 3.09 21.00 3.36
N THR A 344 2.38 20.01 3.89
CA THR A 344 0.96 19.77 3.63
C THR A 344 0.17 19.63 4.93
N ALA A 345 -1.14 19.80 4.89
CA ALA A 345 -2.06 19.66 6.01
C ALA A 345 -3.14 18.60 5.73
N THR A 346 -3.90 18.22 6.76
CA THR A 346 -4.99 17.24 6.67
C THR A 346 -6.38 17.88 6.51
N MET A 347 -6.49 19.19 6.69
CA MET A 347 -7.75 19.93 6.57
C MET A 347 -7.59 21.11 5.61
N PRO A 348 -8.57 21.40 4.73
CA PRO A 348 -8.54 22.50 3.78
C PRO A 348 -9.18 23.76 4.37
N THR A 349 -8.56 24.30 5.41
CA THR A 349 -9.12 25.35 6.28
C THR A 349 -8.36 26.68 6.21
N ASP A 350 -7.27 26.76 5.46
CA ASP A 350 -6.51 27.98 5.24
C ASP A 350 -7.21 28.87 4.19
N CYS A 351 -7.54 30.11 4.57
CA CYS A 351 -8.14 31.11 3.69
C CYS A 351 -7.15 32.21 3.25
N ASP A 352 -5.95 32.24 3.83
CA ASP A 352 -4.89 33.15 3.44
C ASP A 352 -3.50 32.49 3.45
N GLU A 353 -3.14 31.92 2.31
CA GLU A 353 -1.89 31.18 2.03
C GLU A 353 -0.61 32.04 2.16
N SER A 354 -0.76 33.32 2.49
CA SER A 354 0.34 34.25 2.71
C SER A 354 0.63 34.53 4.19
N SER A 355 -0.23 34.09 5.13
CA SER A 355 -0.22 34.57 6.51
C SER A 355 -0.52 33.48 7.53
N VAL A 356 0.52 33.08 8.27
CA VAL A 356 0.40 32.09 9.36
C VAL A 356 -0.52 32.50 10.51
N TYR A 357 -1.03 33.72 10.49
CA TYR A 357 -1.94 34.30 11.48
C TYR A 357 -3.42 34.15 11.09
N VAL A 358 -3.74 33.63 9.91
CA VAL A 358 -5.09 33.64 9.34
C VAL A 358 -5.47 32.24 8.82
N ALA A 359 -6.38 31.56 9.51
CA ALA A 359 -6.98 30.32 9.02
C ALA A 359 -8.32 30.04 9.72
N ALA A 360 -9.18 29.24 9.10
CA ALA A 360 -10.52 28.98 9.61
C ALA A 360 -10.51 28.42 11.04
N GLY A 361 -11.20 29.11 11.96
CA GLY A 361 -11.32 28.69 13.35
C GLY A 361 -10.15 29.09 14.27
N LYS A 362 -9.17 29.88 13.81
CA LYS A 362 -8.23 30.55 14.72
C LYS A 362 -8.97 31.51 15.66
N THR A 363 -8.32 31.90 16.75
CA THR A 363 -8.88 32.88 17.68
C THR A 363 -8.58 34.29 17.20
N GLU A 364 -9.58 35.15 17.19
CA GLU A 364 -9.40 36.58 16.91
C GLU A 364 -8.44 37.24 17.89
N VAL A 365 -7.51 38.00 17.34
CA VAL A 365 -6.53 38.81 18.05
C VAL A 365 -6.69 40.24 17.56
N CYS A 366 -6.58 41.22 18.45
CA CYS A 366 -6.69 42.64 18.08
C CYS A 366 -5.45 43.09 17.28
N ASP A 367 -5.46 42.83 15.98
CA ASP A 367 -4.32 42.99 15.09
C ASP A 367 -4.67 43.47 13.67
N ARG A 368 -5.98 43.73 13.41
CA ARG A 368 -6.57 44.18 12.14
C ARG A 368 -6.72 43.10 11.07
N LEU A 369 -6.46 41.85 11.41
CA LEU A 369 -6.74 40.71 10.55
C LEU A 369 -8.10 40.11 10.90
N ASP A 370 -8.67 39.42 9.92
CA ASP A 370 -9.70 38.41 10.13
C ASP A 370 -8.94 37.10 10.39
N ASN A 371 -8.62 36.79 11.64
CA ASN A 371 -7.78 35.63 11.95
C ASN A 371 -8.50 34.33 11.64
N ASN A 372 -9.83 34.30 11.80
CA ASN A 372 -10.65 33.09 11.79
C ASN A 372 -11.43 32.86 10.48
N CYS A 373 -11.29 33.75 9.50
CA CYS A 373 -11.91 33.71 8.18
C CYS A 373 -13.45 33.85 8.17
N ASP A 374 -14.06 34.52 9.16
CA ASP A 374 -15.52 34.72 9.20
C ASP A 374 -16.01 35.95 8.40
N GLY A 375 -15.09 36.71 7.83
CA GLY A 375 -15.33 37.94 7.08
C GLY A 375 -15.43 39.19 7.92
N ARG A 376 -15.08 39.13 9.21
CA ARG A 376 -15.02 40.26 10.13
C ARG A 376 -13.61 40.34 10.72
N VAL A 377 -13.27 41.52 11.23
CA VAL A 377 -11.93 41.83 11.73
C VAL A 377 -12.04 42.10 13.21
N ASP A 378 -11.18 41.44 13.99
CA ASP A 378 -11.04 41.57 15.44
C ASP A 378 -12.34 41.28 16.24
N GLU A 379 -13.29 40.50 15.70
CA GLU A 379 -14.57 40.25 16.37
C GLU A 379 -14.42 39.33 17.59
N GLY A 380 -14.73 39.86 18.77
CA GLY A 380 -14.55 39.12 20.02
C GLY A 380 -13.17 39.31 20.67
N ALA A 381 -12.24 40.00 20.02
CA ALA A 381 -10.97 40.44 20.60
C ALA A 381 -11.15 41.69 21.50
N VAL A 382 -12.06 41.65 22.48
CA VAL A 382 -12.42 42.81 23.32
C VAL A 382 -11.72 42.83 24.69
N PRO A 383 -11.18 43.99 25.14
CA PRO A 383 -11.14 45.28 24.45
C PRO A 383 -10.03 45.35 23.38
N CYS A 384 -10.41 45.67 22.14
CA CYS A 384 -9.45 45.87 21.05
C CYS A 384 -8.95 47.32 21.07
N ASN A 385 -7.64 47.52 21.31
CA ASN A 385 -7.00 48.82 21.31
C ASN A 385 -5.84 48.85 20.31
N LEU A 386 -6.13 49.31 19.09
CA LEU A 386 -5.19 49.39 17.98
C LEU A 386 -4.26 50.64 18.06
N LYS A 387 -3.85 51.02 19.26
CA LYS A 387 -3.10 52.25 19.51
C LYS A 387 -1.58 52.04 19.44
N TRP A 388 -0.91 52.98 18.80
CA TRP A 388 0.54 53.13 18.83
C TRP A 388 0.98 53.88 20.09
N GLU A 389 1.99 53.35 20.78
CA GLU A 389 2.55 53.94 21.99
C GLU A 389 4.06 54.12 21.87
N GLY A 390 4.55 55.26 22.35
CA GLY A 390 5.97 55.55 22.36
C GLY A 390 6.28 57.03 22.45
N SER A 391 7.38 57.43 21.83
CA SER A 391 7.80 58.82 21.72
C SER A 391 7.35 59.36 20.36
N ASP A 392 6.50 60.39 20.37
CA ASP A 392 6.10 61.14 19.16
C ASP A 392 7.25 62.04 18.64
N GLY A 393 8.40 62.02 19.32
CA GLY A 393 9.57 62.80 18.99
C GLY A 393 9.48 64.27 19.39
N GLY A 394 10.48 65.05 18.98
CA GLY A 394 10.54 66.49 19.25
C GLY A 394 11.86 67.12 18.81
N THR A 395 11.83 68.41 18.51
CA THR A 395 13.04 69.15 18.14
C THR A 395 14.11 69.00 19.21
N ASN A 396 15.34 68.62 18.81
CA ASN A 396 16.51 68.28 19.66
C ASN A 396 16.61 66.84 20.18
N GLN A 397 15.73 65.93 19.78
CA GLN A 397 15.83 64.50 20.10
C GLN A 397 16.72 63.75 19.08
N PRO A 398 17.34 62.63 19.46
CA PRO A 398 18.23 61.87 18.57
C PRO A 398 17.45 61.21 17.44
N ARG A 399 18.02 61.15 16.24
CA ARG A 399 17.46 60.41 15.11
C ARG A 399 17.67 58.90 15.26
N TRP A 400 16.65 58.11 14.96
CA TRP A 400 16.74 56.65 14.86
C TRP A 400 16.69 56.22 13.40
N ASN A 401 17.66 55.41 12.96
CA ASN A 401 17.75 54.93 11.58
C ASN A 401 17.18 53.53 11.41
N ALA A 402 17.25 52.70 12.44
CA ALA A 402 16.90 51.29 12.37
C ALA A 402 16.14 50.86 13.62
N VAL A 403 15.22 49.92 13.42
CA VAL A 403 14.50 49.19 14.46
C VAL A 403 14.63 47.70 14.16
N ALA A 404 14.76 46.89 15.21
CA ALA A 404 14.73 45.44 15.12
C ALA A 404 13.83 44.87 16.23
N VAL A 405 12.73 44.22 15.88
CA VAL A 405 11.71 43.71 16.81
C VAL A 405 11.77 42.18 16.84
N GLY A 406 12.22 41.63 17.97
CA GLY A 406 12.32 40.19 18.18
C GLY A 406 11.13 39.66 18.99
N GLN A 407 11.24 38.41 19.47
CA GLN A 407 10.17 37.78 20.26
C GLN A 407 9.97 38.42 21.63
N ASN A 408 11.06 38.76 22.34
CA ASN A 408 11.01 39.27 23.72
C ASN A 408 11.78 40.58 23.92
N VAL A 409 12.17 41.24 22.83
CA VAL A 409 12.96 42.49 22.88
C VAL A 409 12.73 43.28 21.61
N ALA A 410 12.78 44.60 21.71
CA ALA A 410 12.96 45.45 20.54
C ALA A 410 14.22 46.30 20.71
N TRP A 411 14.87 46.62 19.61
CA TRP A 411 16.07 47.43 19.57
C TRP A 411 15.87 48.59 18.61
N ILE A 412 16.42 49.74 18.96
CA ILE A 412 16.50 50.90 18.06
C ILE A 412 17.93 51.39 18.02
N ALA A 413 18.40 51.78 16.83
CA ALA A 413 19.77 52.21 16.60
C ALA A 413 19.83 53.44 15.71
N GLY A 414 20.81 54.30 15.97
CA GLY A 414 20.94 55.60 15.32
C GLY A 414 22.39 56.03 15.06
N PRO A 415 22.57 57.30 14.66
CA PRO A 415 23.89 57.89 14.41
C PRO A 415 24.80 57.84 15.64
N ALA A 416 26.11 57.97 15.41
CA ALA A 416 27.11 57.95 16.47
C ALA A 416 26.82 58.99 17.56
N SER A 417 26.56 58.53 18.79
CA SER A 417 26.33 59.34 19.99
C SER A 417 26.65 58.52 21.25
N SER A 418 26.54 59.11 22.44
CA SER A 418 26.75 58.41 23.71
C SER A 418 25.72 57.32 24.01
N ASP A 419 24.56 57.33 23.34
CA ASP A 419 23.42 56.45 23.63
C ASP A 419 22.68 56.07 22.35
N ASN A 420 23.45 55.64 21.34
CA ASN A 420 22.95 55.41 19.99
C ASN A 420 22.35 54.04 19.74
N VAL A 421 22.27 53.18 20.77
CA VAL A 421 21.55 51.90 20.74
C VAL A 421 20.70 51.79 21.99
N VAL A 422 19.42 51.47 21.82
CA VAL A 422 18.48 51.33 22.94
C VAL A 422 17.75 50.00 22.82
N GLN A 423 17.75 49.26 23.91
CA GLN A 423 16.94 48.06 24.12
C GLN A 423 15.64 48.45 24.80
N LEU A 424 14.54 47.92 24.28
CA LEU A 424 13.21 48.07 24.83
C LEU A 424 12.75 46.69 25.30
N ASN A 425 12.63 46.56 26.62
CA ASN A 425 12.29 45.31 27.28
C ASN A 425 10.76 45.11 27.31
N THR A 426 10.34 43.88 27.57
CA THR A 426 8.91 43.52 27.71
C THR A 426 8.23 44.28 28.83
N ASP A 427 8.93 44.55 29.93
CA ASP A 427 8.43 45.34 31.08
C ASP A 427 8.34 46.87 30.82
N ARG A 428 8.50 47.29 29.56
CA ARG A 428 8.50 48.69 29.10
C ARG A 428 9.69 49.51 29.59
N THR A 429 10.66 48.92 30.27
CA THR A 429 11.91 49.60 30.60
C THR A 429 12.80 49.74 29.36
N THR A 430 13.69 50.73 29.38
CA THR A 430 14.68 50.93 28.32
C THR A 430 16.08 50.86 28.89
N THR A 431 16.97 50.19 28.16
CA THR A 431 18.40 50.14 28.48
C THR A 431 19.19 50.75 27.33
N ARG A 432 20.08 51.70 27.63
CA ARG A 432 20.86 52.43 26.63
C ARG A 432 22.28 51.92 26.58
N TYR A 433 22.84 51.85 25.38
CA TYR A 433 24.19 51.39 25.13
C TYR A 433 24.92 52.34 24.18
N THR A 434 26.22 52.48 24.41
CA THR A 434 27.12 53.20 23.50
C THR A 434 27.78 52.19 22.56
N CYS A 435 27.44 52.23 21.28
CA CYS A 435 28.04 51.35 20.28
C CYS A 435 28.68 52.21 19.18
N ALA A 436 30.01 52.19 19.10
CA ALA A 436 30.73 53.02 18.13
C ALA A 436 30.33 52.66 16.69
N GLY A 437 29.62 53.55 16.01
CA GLY A 437 29.14 53.36 14.64
C GLY A 437 28.02 54.33 14.28
N ASN A 438 27.81 54.56 12.99
CA ASN A 438 26.64 55.27 12.48
C ASN A 438 25.67 54.23 11.91
N TRP A 439 24.83 53.65 12.78
CA TRP A 439 24.02 52.49 12.45
C TRP A 439 22.91 52.85 11.47
N LYS A 440 22.77 52.03 10.43
CA LYS A 440 21.82 52.21 9.32
C LYS A 440 20.78 51.11 9.26
N ALA A 441 21.17 49.89 9.62
CA ALA A 441 20.29 48.74 9.65
C ALA A 441 20.53 47.91 10.91
N ALA A 442 19.48 47.22 11.35
CA ALA A 442 19.49 46.36 12.51
C ALA A 442 18.75 45.06 12.18
N TRP A 443 19.17 43.96 12.80
CA TRP A 443 18.46 42.69 12.79
C TRP A 443 18.60 42.05 14.17
N VAL A 444 17.60 41.30 14.60
CA VAL A 444 17.59 40.63 15.90
C VAL A 444 17.31 39.14 15.73
N SER A 445 18.10 38.33 16.41
CA SER A 445 17.93 36.87 16.44
C SER A 445 16.76 36.44 17.30
N ASP A 446 16.36 35.18 17.19
CA ASP A 446 15.29 34.58 18.01
C ASP A 446 15.65 34.61 19.51
N THR A 447 16.96 34.59 19.81
CA THR A 447 17.49 34.70 21.18
C THR A 447 17.50 36.14 21.72
N GLY A 448 17.19 37.13 20.88
CA GLY A 448 17.22 38.55 21.24
C GLY A 448 18.58 39.23 21.06
N GLU A 449 19.61 38.54 20.56
CA GLU A 449 20.89 39.15 20.19
C GLU A 449 20.70 40.11 19.01
N LEU A 450 21.19 41.34 19.16
CA LEU A 450 21.12 42.41 18.16
C LEU A 450 22.37 42.38 17.26
N PHE A 451 22.15 42.57 15.96
CA PHE A 451 23.16 42.76 14.93
C PHE A 451 22.95 44.08 14.20
N LEU A 452 24.03 44.80 13.91
CA LEU A 452 23.99 46.15 13.35
C LEU A 452 24.92 46.28 12.15
N ALA A 453 24.49 47.06 11.17
CA ALA A 453 25.30 47.47 10.03
C ALA A 453 25.35 49.01 9.91
N ASP A 454 26.51 49.54 9.55
CA ASP A 454 26.80 50.97 9.65
C ASP A 454 27.26 51.63 8.34
N ALA A 455 27.31 52.96 8.35
CA ALA A 455 27.64 53.76 7.19
C ALA A 455 29.12 53.73 6.75
N ALA A 456 30.00 53.08 7.51
CA ALA A 456 31.45 53.03 7.29
C ALA A 456 31.97 51.59 7.13
N GLY A 457 31.09 50.60 6.94
CA GLY A 457 31.46 49.20 6.73
C GLY A 457 31.65 48.42 8.03
N LYS A 458 31.21 48.97 9.16
CA LYS A 458 31.27 48.34 10.47
C LYS A 458 30.04 47.48 10.69
N LEU A 459 30.29 46.30 11.24
CA LEU A 459 29.28 45.40 11.77
C LEU A 459 29.44 45.29 13.28
N ALA A 460 28.34 45.17 14.00
CA ALA A 460 28.39 44.94 15.44
C ALA A 460 27.34 43.94 15.89
N ARG A 461 27.62 43.31 17.03
CA ARG A 461 26.68 42.47 17.76
C ARG A 461 26.58 42.88 19.22
N LYS A 462 25.39 42.74 19.81
CA LYS A 462 25.12 42.92 21.23
C LYS A 462 24.38 41.70 21.77
N THR A 463 25.10 40.88 22.52
CA THR A 463 24.57 39.72 23.24
C THR A 463 23.86 40.17 24.52
N ALA A 464 23.18 39.23 25.19
CA ALA A 464 22.61 39.44 26.52
C ALA A 464 23.67 39.69 27.62
N ALA A 465 24.96 39.46 27.35
CA ALA A 465 26.03 39.66 28.33
C ALA A 465 26.22 41.15 28.70
N PRO A 466 26.64 41.44 29.95
CA PRO A 466 26.99 42.81 30.36
C PRO A 466 28.11 43.38 29.48
N GLY A 467 27.93 44.60 28.97
CA GLY A 467 28.94 45.29 28.16
C GLY A 467 28.37 45.97 26.91
N ASN A 468 29.24 46.73 26.24
CA ASN A 468 28.93 47.41 24.98
C ASN A 468 29.00 46.45 23.78
N CYS A 469 28.62 46.92 22.58
CA CYS A 469 28.67 46.12 21.37
C CYS A 469 30.09 45.62 21.04
N THR A 470 30.18 44.37 20.55
CA THR A 470 31.38 43.84 19.92
C THR A 470 31.32 44.13 18.43
N SER A 471 32.38 44.68 17.84
CA SER A 471 32.38 45.09 16.43
C SER A 471 33.46 44.44 15.58
N THR A 472 33.14 44.27 14.31
CA THR A 472 34.05 43.87 13.22
C THR A 472 33.80 44.78 12.01
N SER A 473 34.54 44.62 10.93
CA SER A 473 34.37 45.41 9.70
C SER A 473 34.44 44.52 8.47
N VAL A 474 33.64 44.87 7.46
CA VAL A 474 33.71 44.23 6.15
C VAL A 474 35.03 44.58 5.45
N PRO A 475 35.52 43.74 4.53
CA PRO A 475 36.64 44.08 3.67
C PRO A 475 36.32 45.34 2.81
N GLY A 476 37.27 46.27 2.74
CA GLY A 476 37.14 47.52 1.97
C GLY A 476 36.89 48.75 2.84
N LEU A 477 37.44 49.90 2.44
CA LEU A 477 37.30 51.16 3.17
C LEU A 477 36.09 51.95 2.67
N GLY A 478 35.30 52.48 3.60
CA GLY A 478 34.21 53.43 3.29
C GLY A 478 32.99 52.80 2.62
N VAL A 479 32.74 51.51 2.85
CA VAL A 479 31.58 50.80 2.31
C VAL A 479 30.35 51.10 3.16
N GLU A 480 29.41 51.90 2.65
CA GLU A 480 28.17 52.22 3.39
C GLU A 480 27.19 51.04 3.34
N LEU A 481 26.96 50.38 4.48
CA LEU A 481 26.01 49.27 4.62
C LEU A 481 24.62 49.82 4.98
N LEU A 482 23.59 49.33 4.29
CA LEU A 482 22.23 49.89 4.38
C LEU A 482 21.15 48.86 4.71
N GLY A 483 21.42 47.58 4.51
CA GLY A 483 20.52 46.50 4.89
C GLY A 483 21.29 45.37 5.57
N ILE A 484 20.62 44.69 6.50
CA ILE A 484 21.12 43.48 7.15
C ILE A 484 19.96 42.52 7.38
N VAL A 485 20.18 41.24 7.10
CA VAL A 485 19.25 40.15 7.43
C VAL A 485 20.05 38.99 8.02
N GLY A 486 19.47 38.29 8.99
CA GLY A 486 20.09 37.13 9.63
C GLY A 486 19.21 35.89 9.57
N PHE A 487 19.86 34.73 9.66
CA PHE A 487 19.24 33.42 9.75
C PHE A 487 19.79 32.72 10.98
N ASN A 488 18.91 32.45 11.95
CA ASN A 488 19.25 31.82 13.22
C ASN A 488 19.92 30.45 13.02
N SER A 489 20.75 30.04 13.98
CA SER A 489 21.43 28.74 13.92
C SER A 489 20.43 27.60 14.10
N THR A 490 20.52 26.58 13.25
CA THR A 490 19.84 25.28 13.42
C THR A 490 20.86 24.18 13.73
N SER A 491 20.41 22.97 14.02
CA SER A 491 21.29 21.79 14.17
C SER A 491 22.18 21.53 12.94
N SER A 492 21.75 22.01 11.77
CA SER A 492 22.41 21.81 10.47
C SER A 492 23.10 23.06 9.91
N ASN A 493 22.81 24.27 10.40
CA ASN A 493 23.35 25.52 9.85
C ASN A 493 23.77 26.51 10.96
N PRO A 494 24.98 27.10 10.89
CA PRO A 494 25.37 28.15 11.82
C PRO A 494 24.62 29.47 11.53
N LEU A 495 24.52 30.33 12.56
CA LEU A 495 23.99 31.69 12.43
C LEU A 495 24.70 32.40 11.28
N THR A 496 23.93 32.84 10.29
CA THR A 496 24.48 33.48 9.09
C THR A 496 23.73 34.77 8.79
N LEU A 497 24.48 35.85 8.56
CA LEU A 497 23.95 37.15 8.21
C LEU A 497 24.42 37.58 6.82
N TYR A 498 23.58 38.38 6.16
CA TYR A 498 23.90 39.03 4.90
C TYR A 498 23.68 40.53 5.05
N THR A 499 24.62 41.33 4.55
CA THR A 499 24.51 42.78 4.51
C THR A 499 24.81 43.32 3.12
N VAL A 500 24.08 44.36 2.74
CA VAL A 500 24.17 44.99 1.41
C VAL A 500 24.62 46.43 1.52
N SER A 501 25.40 46.89 0.54
CA SER A 501 25.94 48.24 0.50
C SER A 501 25.35 49.11 -0.61
N SER A 502 25.40 50.43 -0.42
CA SER A 502 25.01 51.41 -1.45
C SER A 502 25.90 51.37 -2.70
N SER A 503 27.06 50.74 -2.62
CA SER A 503 27.97 50.50 -3.75
C SER A 503 27.73 49.14 -4.45
N GLY A 504 26.70 48.40 -4.04
CA GLY A 504 26.32 47.12 -4.65
C GLY A 504 27.11 45.91 -4.15
N LEU A 505 27.89 46.03 -3.09
CA LEU A 505 28.59 44.90 -2.47
C LEU A 505 27.64 44.15 -1.52
N VAL A 506 27.80 42.83 -1.48
CA VAL A 506 27.09 41.96 -0.56
C VAL A 506 28.12 41.20 0.26
N PHE A 507 27.96 41.20 1.58
CA PHE A 507 28.84 40.48 2.50
C PHE A 507 28.05 39.42 3.26
N LYS A 508 28.70 38.27 3.48
CA LYS A 508 28.22 37.20 4.35
C LYS A 508 29.01 37.23 5.66
N TRP A 509 28.31 37.09 6.77
CA TRP A 509 28.92 37.10 8.09
C TRP A 509 28.40 35.94 8.95
N THR A 510 29.32 35.13 9.47
CA THR A 510 29.03 33.99 10.37
C THR A 510 29.83 34.20 11.66
N PRO A 511 29.34 35.00 12.61
CA PRO A 511 30.06 35.28 13.86
C PRO A 511 30.46 33.98 14.59
N PRO A 512 31.66 33.90 15.20
CA PRO A 512 32.63 34.96 15.41
C PRO A 512 33.58 35.22 14.22
N ASP A 513 33.43 34.50 13.11
CA ASP A 513 34.31 34.67 11.95
C ASP A 513 34.17 36.07 11.34
N ALA A 514 35.24 36.51 10.67
CA ALA A 514 35.25 37.79 9.98
C ALA A 514 34.25 37.77 8.80
N PRO A 515 33.55 38.88 8.52
CA PRO A 515 32.69 38.99 7.36
C PRO A 515 33.50 38.86 6.07
N VAL A 516 32.93 38.17 5.07
CA VAL A 516 33.55 37.95 3.77
C VAL A 516 32.70 38.59 2.68
N GLN A 517 33.36 39.17 1.66
CA GLN A 517 32.64 39.63 0.48
C GLN A 517 32.08 38.41 -0.25
N PHE A 518 30.75 38.39 -0.38
CA PHE A 518 30.02 37.27 -0.94
C PHE A 518 29.69 37.49 -2.41
N ALA A 519 29.28 38.71 -2.77
CA ALA A 519 28.97 39.06 -4.15
C ALA A 519 29.18 40.55 -4.43
N THR A 520 29.18 40.89 -5.71
CA THR A 520 29.20 42.27 -6.20
C THR A 520 28.12 42.43 -7.27
N THR A 521 27.36 43.50 -7.14
CA THR A 521 26.31 43.93 -8.06
C THR A 521 26.65 45.34 -8.57
N SER A 522 26.06 45.75 -9.68
CA SER A 522 26.17 47.14 -10.17
C SER A 522 25.02 48.03 -9.68
N ILE A 523 24.37 47.65 -8.58
CA ILE A 523 23.12 48.25 -8.10
C ILE A 523 23.39 49.01 -6.80
N ASN A 524 22.79 50.18 -6.63
CA ASN A 524 22.79 50.85 -5.32
C ASN A 524 21.74 50.17 -4.43
N LEU A 525 22.16 49.14 -3.70
CA LEU A 525 21.31 48.34 -2.82
C LEU A 525 20.97 49.09 -1.53
N ARG A 526 19.72 48.97 -1.09
CA ARG A 526 19.18 49.67 0.09
C ARG A 526 18.70 48.77 1.20
N ALA A 527 17.99 47.71 0.85
CA ALA A 527 17.42 46.80 1.82
C ALA A 527 17.58 45.36 1.35
N VAL A 528 17.56 44.43 2.31
CA VAL A 528 17.70 42.99 2.08
C VAL A 528 16.83 42.25 3.08
N THR A 529 16.19 41.17 2.64
CA THR A 529 15.33 40.32 3.46
C THR A 529 15.46 38.85 3.05
N GLY A 530 14.93 37.96 3.87
CA GLY A 530 14.85 36.53 3.62
C GLY A 530 14.22 35.82 4.81
N THR A 531 13.69 34.62 4.59
CA THR A 531 12.90 33.88 5.59
C THR A 531 13.64 32.66 6.15
N ALA A 532 14.52 32.04 5.37
CA ALA A 532 15.32 30.91 5.79
C ALA A 532 16.68 30.86 5.07
N ALA A 533 17.67 30.21 5.68
CA ALA A 533 19.02 30.11 5.13
C ALA A 533 19.11 29.36 3.79
N ASN A 534 18.11 28.53 3.48
CA ASN A 534 17.97 27.76 2.24
C ASN A 534 16.88 28.32 1.31
N ALA A 535 16.24 29.43 1.66
CA ALA A 535 15.25 30.12 0.83
C ALA A 535 15.92 31.27 0.06
N PRO A 536 15.29 31.79 -1.00
CA PRO A 536 15.80 32.95 -1.72
C PRO A 536 15.93 34.17 -0.80
N ILE A 537 17.09 34.84 -0.85
CA ILE A 537 17.31 36.14 -0.21
C ILE A 537 17.03 37.20 -1.27
N ILE A 538 16.35 38.28 -0.88
CA ILE A 538 15.95 39.34 -1.81
C ILE A 538 16.57 40.66 -1.37
N ALA A 539 17.17 41.37 -2.33
CA ALA A 539 17.72 42.69 -2.12
C ALA A 539 17.15 43.67 -3.15
N VAL A 540 16.96 44.92 -2.72
CA VAL A 540 16.30 45.95 -3.54
C VAL A 540 17.13 47.22 -3.61
N GLY A 541 16.93 47.98 -4.68
CA GLY A 541 17.58 49.27 -4.87
C GLY A 541 17.29 49.83 -6.26
N ALA A 542 18.25 50.58 -6.81
CA ALA A 542 18.18 51.00 -8.20
C ALA A 542 19.55 51.05 -8.89
N LYS A 543 19.51 50.82 -10.19
CA LYS A 543 20.61 51.11 -11.11
C LYS A 543 20.54 52.57 -11.54
N ASP A 544 21.69 53.12 -11.93
CA ASP A 544 21.80 54.48 -12.47
C ASP A 544 21.20 55.54 -11.52
N TYR A 545 21.31 55.31 -10.21
CA TYR A 545 20.73 56.14 -9.14
C TYR A 545 21.18 57.61 -9.17
N LEU A 546 22.35 57.89 -9.74
CA LEU A 546 22.85 59.26 -9.90
C LEU A 546 22.27 59.98 -11.13
N LEU A 547 21.52 59.27 -11.97
CA LEU A 547 20.85 59.83 -13.13
C LEU A 547 19.41 60.23 -12.77
N PRO A 548 18.79 61.19 -13.50
CA PRO A 548 17.41 61.62 -13.24
C PRO A 548 16.33 60.53 -13.39
N LYS A 549 16.70 59.35 -13.89
CA LYS A 549 15.82 58.23 -14.19
C LYS A 549 16.39 56.94 -13.59
N PRO A 550 16.32 56.78 -12.26
CA PRO A 550 16.79 55.56 -11.61
C PRO A 550 15.99 54.37 -12.12
N GLN A 551 16.67 53.26 -12.40
CA GLN A 551 16.00 52.03 -12.80
C GLN A 551 15.82 51.13 -11.59
N PRO A 552 14.58 50.89 -11.12
CA PRO A 552 14.33 50.04 -9.97
C PRO A 552 14.86 48.63 -10.21
N GLN A 553 15.46 48.02 -9.19
CA GLN A 553 16.03 46.68 -9.27
C GLN A 553 15.62 45.87 -8.04
N VAL A 554 15.15 44.66 -8.30
CA VAL A 554 15.01 43.60 -7.31
C VAL A 554 15.92 42.46 -7.74
N LEU A 555 16.77 42.01 -6.84
CA LEU A 555 17.66 40.88 -7.04
C LEU A 555 17.26 39.77 -6.07
N SER A 556 17.21 38.54 -6.55
CA SER A 556 17.11 37.36 -5.69
C SER A 556 18.37 36.50 -5.82
N ILE A 557 18.67 35.76 -4.77
CA ILE A 557 19.80 34.83 -4.76
C ILE A 557 19.38 33.50 -4.17
N ASN A 558 19.86 32.42 -4.78
CA ASN A 558 19.95 31.13 -4.12
C ASN A 558 21.25 31.08 -3.29
N PRO A 559 21.18 30.99 -1.95
CA PRO A 559 22.39 30.99 -1.11
C PRO A 559 23.40 29.88 -1.46
N ALA A 560 22.96 28.82 -2.15
CA ALA A 560 23.79 27.68 -2.54
C ALA A 560 24.76 27.98 -3.70
N ASP A 561 24.39 28.86 -4.65
CA ASP A 561 25.21 29.12 -5.85
C ASP A 561 25.91 30.49 -5.84
N GLY A 562 25.53 31.37 -4.91
CA GLY A 562 26.15 32.69 -4.74
C GLY A 562 25.79 33.71 -5.81
N LYS A 563 24.84 33.41 -6.71
CA LYS A 563 24.51 34.26 -7.85
C LYS A 563 23.26 35.10 -7.58
N TRP A 564 23.45 36.42 -7.62
CA TRP A 564 22.36 37.38 -7.59
C TRP A 564 21.78 37.56 -8.99
N GLU A 565 20.51 37.23 -9.15
CA GLU A 565 19.79 37.31 -10.42
C GLU A 565 18.71 38.41 -10.33
N PRO A 566 18.60 39.28 -11.36
CA PRO A 566 17.56 40.29 -11.39
C PRO A 566 16.19 39.68 -11.65
N GLU A 567 15.19 40.08 -10.87
CA GLU A 567 13.80 39.72 -11.11
C GLU A 567 13.10 40.73 -12.03
N THR A 568 12.13 40.24 -12.82
CA THR A 568 11.42 41.08 -13.80
C THR A 568 10.27 41.83 -13.13
N LEU A 569 10.35 43.15 -13.13
CA LEU A 569 9.32 44.04 -12.57
C LEU A 569 8.26 44.41 -13.63
N PRO A 570 7.03 44.79 -13.22
CA PRO A 570 6.01 45.31 -14.13
C PRO A 570 6.52 46.55 -14.88
N SER A 571 6.21 46.67 -16.17
CA SER A 571 6.68 47.78 -17.01
C SER A 571 6.16 49.16 -16.58
N SER A 572 5.12 49.20 -15.74
CA SER A 572 4.62 50.44 -15.12
C SER A 572 5.60 51.03 -14.11
N VAL A 573 6.48 50.21 -13.56
CA VAL A 573 7.41 50.56 -12.47
C VAL A 573 8.75 50.96 -13.08
N LYS A 574 8.98 52.27 -13.22
CA LYS A 574 10.19 52.84 -13.82
C LYS A 574 10.48 54.22 -13.25
N ASP A 575 11.71 54.68 -13.43
CA ASP A 575 12.14 56.03 -13.03
C ASP A 575 11.90 56.30 -11.52
N ILE A 576 12.02 55.26 -10.68
CA ILE A 576 11.85 55.33 -9.23
C ILE A 576 13.00 54.62 -8.50
N TYR A 577 13.15 54.96 -7.22
CA TYR A 577 14.05 54.30 -6.31
C TYR A 577 13.30 53.35 -5.37
N LEU A 578 13.81 52.13 -5.19
CA LEU A 578 13.28 51.16 -4.21
C LEU A 578 14.08 51.26 -2.91
N THR A 579 13.37 51.28 -1.78
CA THR A 579 13.91 51.69 -0.47
C THR A 579 13.82 50.60 0.59
N GLY A 580 12.72 49.86 0.64
CA GLY A 580 12.45 48.84 1.66
C GLY A 580 11.96 47.52 1.07
N VAL A 581 12.18 46.42 1.80
CA VAL A 581 11.72 45.09 1.41
C VAL A 581 11.40 44.22 2.64
N SER A 582 10.30 43.48 2.59
CA SER A 582 9.86 42.55 3.63
C SER A 582 9.42 41.23 3.00
N ALA A 583 9.95 40.11 3.47
CA ALA A 583 9.49 38.78 3.09
C ALA A 583 8.61 38.19 4.19
N VAL A 584 7.43 37.70 3.82
CA VAL A 584 6.55 36.98 4.75
C VAL A 584 6.94 35.50 4.76
N ASN A 585 7.11 34.93 3.56
CA ASN A 585 7.63 33.59 3.34
C ASN A 585 8.42 33.56 2.00
N ALA A 586 8.76 32.38 1.49
CA ALA A 586 9.54 32.25 0.24
C ALA A 586 8.79 32.73 -1.02
N ASN A 587 7.45 32.78 -0.96
CA ASN A 587 6.59 33.09 -2.10
C ASN A 587 6.08 34.53 -2.06
N TYR A 588 5.82 35.06 -0.85
CA TYR A 588 5.24 36.38 -0.62
C TYR A 588 6.26 37.40 -0.12
N VAL A 589 6.53 38.43 -0.94
CA VAL A 589 7.53 39.47 -0.66
C VAL A 589 6.99 40.82 -1.09
N TYR A 590 7.20 41.83 -0.26
CA TYR A 590 6.71 43.19 -0.48
C TYR A 590 7.86 44.16 -0.60
N VAL A 591 7.79 45.05 -1.58
CA VAL A 591 8.84 46.05 -1.88
C VAL A 591 8.20 47.42 -2.00
N VAL A 592 8.88 48.44 -1.47
CA VAL A 592 8.41 49.82 -1.53
C VAL A 592 9.45 50.76 -2.11
N GLY A 593 8.96 51.92 -2.58
CA GLY A 593 9.83 52.96 -3.13
C GLY A 593 9.15 54.31 -3.25
N ASP A 594 9.77 55.15 -4.09
CA ASP A 594 9.32 56.51 -4.35
C ASP A 594 7.88 56.57 -4.92
N ASN A 595 7.24 57.72 -4.79
CA ASN A 595 5.91 58.00 -5.35
C ASN A 595 4.79 57.04 -4.89
N GLY A 596 4.90 56.50 -3.68
CA GLY A 596 3.91 55.60 -3.08
C GLY A 596 3.81 54.24 -3.75
N VAL A 597 4.87 53.79 -4.45
CA VAL A 597 4.89 52.51 -5.14
C VAL A 597 5.11 51.37 -4.15
N VAL A 598 4.21 50.38 -4.21
CA VAL A 598 4.29 49.12 -3.46
C VAL A 598 4.15 47.97 -4.44
N LEU A 599 5.05 47.00 -4.37
CA LEU A 599 5.05 45.80 -5.20
C LEU A 599 4.86 44.58 -4.31
N GLU A 600 4.07 43.62 -4.80
CA GLU A 600 3.93 42.29 -4.23
C GLU A 600 4.55 41.28 -5.20
N ARG A 601 5.38 40.41 -4.66
CA ARG A 601 5.83 39.18 -5.28
C ARG A 601 4.94 38.06 -4.79
N ASN A 602 4.42 37.27 -5.71
CA ASN A 602 3.65 36.06 -5.42
C ASN A 602 4.18 34.96 -6.37
N HIS A 603 4.73 33.86 -5.81
CA HIS A 603 5.27 32.73 -6.57
C HIS A 603 6.27 33.16 -7.68
N GLY A 604 7.11 34.17 -7.39
CA GLY A 604 8.10 34.71 -8.35
C GLY A 604 7.58 35.74 -9.35
N ALA A 605 6.27 35.99 -9.38
CA ALA A 605 5.67 37.03 -10.23
C ALA A 605 5.45 38.32 -9.44
N TRP A 606 5.86 39.45 -10.03
CA TRP A 606 5.65 40.77 -9.43
C TRP A 606 4.39 41.44 -9.97
N LYS A 607 3.62 42.04 -9.06
CA LYS A 607 2.51 42.95 -9.37
C LYS A 607 2.63 44.23 -8.55
N GLN A 608 2.13 45.33 -9.08
CA GLN A 608 2.03 46.58 -8.34
C GLN A 608 0.69 46.63 -7.59
N LEU A 609 0.74 46.87 -6.28
CA LEU A 609 -0.45 47.12 -5.46
C LEU A 609 -0.97 48.56 -5.69
N PRO A 610 -2.19 48.91 -5.24
CA PRO A 610 -2.65 50.30 -5.26
C PRO A 610 -1.59 51.24 -4.68
N THR A 611 -1.34 52.37 -5.33
CA THR A 611 -0.36 53.34 -4.80
C THR A 611 -0.89 53.99 -3.53
N VAL A 612 0.00 54.22 -2.56
CA VAL A 612 -0.34 54.90 -1.31
C VAL A 612 -0.91 56.31 -1.60
N PRO A 613 -2.03 56.71 -0.95
CA PRO A 613 -2.62 58.04 -1.11
C PRO A 613 -1.60 59.17 -0.89
N SER A 614 -1.72 60.26 -1.64
CA SER A 614 -0.76 61.38 -1.72
C SER A 614 0.61 61.05 -2.34
N LYS A 615 0.87 59.79 -2.69
CA LYS A 615 2.10 59.32 -3.35
C LYS A 615 3.39 59.79 -2.66
N PRO A 616 3.51 59.68 -1.32
CA PRO A 616 4.74 60.05 -0.63
C PRO A 616 5.88 59.10 -1.00
N ASN A 617 7.14 59.49 -0.80
CA ASN A 617 8.19 58.48 -0.82
C ASN A 617 8.05 57.57 0.40
N LEU A 618 8.10 56.26 0.15
CA LEU A 618 8.02 55.24 1.18
C LEU A 618 9.42 54.93 1.67
N THR A 619 9.58 54.82 2.99
CA THR A 619 10.90 54.65 3.61
C THR A 619 11.19 53.18 3.93
N ASP A 620 10.18 52.43 4.37
CA ASP A 620 10.32 51.01 4.69
C ASP A 620 8.96 50.28 4.71
N VAL A 621 8.98 48.94 4.68
CA VAL A 621 7.81 48.05 4.62
C VAL A 621 7.93 46.88 5.58
N LEU A 622 6.81 46.49 6.16
CA LEU A 622 6.65 45.29 6.97
C LEU A 622 5.34 44.61 6.58
N ALA A 623 5.38 43.31 6.29
CA ALA A 623 4.19 42.55 5.92
C ALA A 623 4.05 41.30 6.76
N PHE A 624 2.80 40.91 7.01
CA PHE A 624 2.42 39.64 7.65
C PHE A 624 1.53 38.77 6.75
N GLY A 625 1.18 39.28 5.56
CA GLY A 625 0.34 38.62 4.57
C GLY A 625 -0.17 39.62 3.54
N LYS A 626 -0.92 39.12 2.54
CA LYS A 626 -1.52 39.92 1.46
C LYS A 626 -2.54 40.94 1.97
N ASN A 627 -3.11 40.67 3.15
CA ASN A 627 -4.08 41.54 3.82
C ASN A 627 -3.49 42.31 5.01
N ALA A 628 -2.18 42.23 5.25
CA ALA A 628 -1.51 42.98 6.31
C ALA A 628 -0.14 43.49 5.88
N VAL A 629 -0.15 44.64 5.19
CA VAL A 629 1.07 45.33 4.76
C VAL A 629 1.13 46.72 5.39
N TYR A 630 2.19 46.98 6.14
CA TYR A 630 2.50 48.25 6.78
C TYR A 630 3.63 48.95 6.03
N VAL A 631 3.48 50.24 5.75
CA VAL A 631 4.56 51.05 5.16
C VAL A 631 4.76 52.34 5.93
N THR A 632 6.01 52.77 6.03
CA THR A 632 6.38 54.06 6.60
C THR A 632 6.63 55.09 5.50
N THR A 633 6.33 56.35 5.78
CA THR A 633 6.43 57.43 4.79
C THR A 633 7.41 58.51 5.22
N GLU A 634 7.96 59.22 4.22
CA GLU A 634 8.77 60.42 4.47
C GLU A 634 7.99 61.54 5.16
N THR A 635 6.66 61.48 5.13
CA THR A 635 5.75 62.43 5.79
C THR A 635 5.45 62.07 7.24
N GLY A 636 6.06 61.00 7.78
CA GLY A 636 5.90 60.61 9.18
C GLY A 636 4.55 59.93 9.48
N ALA A 637 4.08 59.11 8.54
CA ALA A 637 2.88 58.30 8.70
C ALA A 637 3.21 56.80 8.58
N VAL A 638 2.40 55.98 9.24
CA VAL A 638 2.30 54.54 8.98
C VAL A 638 1.00 54.30 8.24
N GLN A 639 1.08 53.68 7.06
CA GLN A 639 -0.07 53.28 6.25
C GLN A 639 -0.23 51.76 6.33
N PHE A 640 -1.47 51.29 6.38
CA PHE A 640 -1.84 49.88 6.43
C PHE A 640 -2.70 49.53 5.22
N PHE A 641 -2.33 48.46 4.53
CA PHE A 641 -3.10 47.88 3.44
C PHE A 641 -3.79 46.61 3.92
N ASN A 642 -5.12 46.59 3.79
CA ASN A 642 -5.98 45.49 4.24
C ASN A 642 -6.29 44.46 3.13
N GLY A 643 -5.50 44.43 2.06
CA GLY A 643 -5.78 43.63 0.85
C GLY A 643 -6.59 44.36 -0.22
N VAL A 644 -7.24 45.48 0.14
CA VAL A 644 -8.09 46.26 -0.77
C VAL A 644 -7.63 47.72 -0.87
N ASP A 645 -7.52 48.40 0.26
CA ASP A 645 -7.29 49.84 0.34
C ASP A 645 -6.22 50.20 1.39
N TRP A 646 -5.64 51.39 1.25
CA TRP A 646 -4.70 51.96 2.20
C TRP A 646 -5.41 52.84 3.24
N THR A 647 -5.04 52.67 4.50
CA THR A 647 -5.51 53.49 5.62
C THR A 647 -4.35 54.04 6.43
N ALA A 648 -4.42 55.30 6.83
CA ALA A 648 -3.42 55.90 7.70
C ALA A 648 -3.69 55.47 9.15
N VAL A 649 -2.81 54.65 9.71
CA VAL A 649 -2.98 54.04 11.04
C VAL A 649 -2.16 54.71 12.12
N TYR A 650 -1.23 55.57 11.70
CA TYR A 650 -0.50 56.50 12.55
C TYR A 650 -0.05 57.70 11.72
N THR A 651 -0.11 58.92 12.27
CA THR A 651 0.17 60.18 11.54
C THR A 651 0.74 61.24 12.49
N ASN A 652 1.15 62.39 11.93
CA ASN A 652 1.58 63.59 12.65
C ASN A 652 2.91 63.46 13.40
N THR A 653 3.88 62.76 12.81
CA THR A 653 5.26 62.72 13.32
C THR A 653 6.27 63.28 12.33
N PRO A 654 7.49 63.58 12.79
CA PRO A 654 8.68 63.63 11.95
C PRO A 654 8.84 62.38 11.06
N VAL A 655 9.70 62.48 10.05
CA VAL A 655 10.01 61.41 9.07
C VAL A 655 10.19 60.06 9.77
N LEU A 656 9.43 59.04 9.38
CA LEU A 656 9.67 57.66 9.78
C LEU A 656 10.66 57.01 8.80
N ARG A 657 11.59 56.21 9.30
CA ARG A 657 12.74 55.69 8.54
C ARG A 657 12.78 54.18 8.42
N ALA A 658 12.27 53.47 9.41
CA ALA A 658 12.28 52.03 9.46
C ALA A 658 11.06 51.52 10.22
N ILE A 659 10.58 50.35 9.81
CA ILE A 659 9.54 49.59 10.50
C ILE A 659 9.98 48.14 10.59
N ASP A 660 9.76 47.51 11.74
CA ASP A 660 10.03 46.08 11.91
C ASP A 660 9.05 45.47 12.90
N GLY A 661 8.85 44.16 12.82
CA GLY A 661 7.90 43.43 13.64
C GLY A 661 8.01 41.93 13.46
N ASN A 662 7.71 41.18 14.52
CA ASN A 662 7.76 39.72 14.50
C ASN A 662 6.37 39.07 14.42
N MET A 663 5.30 39.83 14.69
CA MET A 663 3.91 39.41 14.52
C MET A 663 3.00 40.64 14.35
N PRO A 664 1.77 40.51 13.83
CA PRO A 664 0.83 41.63 13.61
C PRO A 664 0.56 42.49 14.84
N THR A 665 0.60 41.89 16.04
CA THR A 665 0.47 42.58 17.33
C THR A 665 1.78 43.10 17.90
N ARG A 666 2.91 42.95 17.22
CA ARG A 666 4.20 43.37 17.77
C ARG A 666 5.11 43.91 16.70
N LEU A 667 4.98 45.20 16.50
CA LEU A 667 5.74 45.95 15.50
C LEU A 667 6.06 47.35 16.01
N GLY A 668 7.10 47.95 15.44
CA GLY A 668 7.57 49.27 15.80
C GLY A 668 8.12 50.03 14.61
N ALA A 669 7.91 51.35 14.63
CA ALA A 669 8.41 52.28 13.63
C ALA A 669 9.24 53.37 14.32
N VAL A 670 10.35 53.76 13.69
CA VAL A 670 11.27 54.77 14.23
C VAL A 670 11.64 55.80 13.18
N GLY A 671 12.07 56.98 13.63
CA GLY A 671 12.29 58.10 12.73
C GLY A 671 13.22 59.19 13.23
N ASP A 672 13.15 60.33 12.54
CA ASP A 672 13.83 61.56 12.92
C ASP A 672 13.30 62.10 14.26
N ASP A 673 14.07 63.00 14.87
CA ASP A 673 13.66 63.72 16.10
C ASP A 673 13.16 62.78 17.22
N GLY A 674 13.78 61.61 17.39
CA GLY A 674 13.48 60.68 18.49
C GLY A 674 12.14 59.99 18.42
N VAL A 675 11.49 60.00 17.25
CA VAL A 675 10.25 59.25 17.05
C VAL A 675 10.53 57.77 17.18
N ALA A 676 9.77 57.10 18.04
CA ALA A 676 9.78 55.66 18.20
C ALA A 676 8.41 55.22 18.70
N GLN A 677 7.65 54.55 17.85
CA GLN A 677 6.26 54.16 18.06
C GLN A 677 6.12 52.66 17.94
N PHE A 678 5.38 52.06 18.86
CA PHE A 678 5.18 50.62 18.90
C PHE A 678 3.70 50.29 18.98
N PHE A 679 3.26 49.42 18.08
CA PHE A 679 1.94 48.85 18.10
C PHE A 679 2.02 47.58 18.93
N TYR A 680 1.56 47.72 20.19
CA TYR A 680 1.53 46.72 21.25
C TYR A 680 2.93 46.17 21.70
N ARG A 681 3.15 46.21 23.01
CA ARG A 681 4.29 45.60 23.73
C ARG A 681 3.69 44.76 24.85
N PRO A 682 4.20 43.56 25.13
CA PRO A 682 3.57 42.58 26.02
C PRO A 682 3.09 43.17 27.36
#